data_AF-A0AAD9MK31-F1
#
_entry.id   AF-A0AAD9MK31-F1
#
_cell.length_a   1.000
_cell.length_b   1.000
_cell.length_c   1.000
_cell.angle_alpha   90.00
_cell.angle_beta   90.00
_cell.angle_gamma   90.00
#
_symmetry.space_group_name_H-M   'P 1'
#
loop_
_entity.id
_entity.type
_entity.pdbx_description
1 polymer ?
#
loop_
_entity_poly.entity_id
_entity_poly.type
_entity_poly.pdbx_seq_one_letter_code
_entity_poly.pdbx_strand_id
1 'polypeptide(L)'
;MGDWHKTKEIILKGHDWIIGEVKASGLRGRGGAGFPSGLKWSFMNPKGWDQDKKPRYLVVNADEGEPGTCKDREIMRKDPHKLIEGCLVAGRAMNATAAYIYIRGEFVHEAAVLQHAINEAYADGLIGKNACGSGYDFDVYIHRGAGAYVCGEETSLIESLEGKPGKPRLKPPFPAAVGLFGCPSTVANVETVAVAPAICRRGGSWFAGFGRERNQGTKLYCISGHVNNPVTVEEEMSISLRELIDRHCGGVRGGWDNLLAVIPGGSSTPVLPKSVCDDQLMDFDALKDSQSGLGTAAVIVMDKSTDIVRAISRLSHFYRHESCGQCTPCREGSKWTEQIMSRFEKGMGRAREIDMLQELTKQVEGHTICALGEAFAWPIQGLIRHFRPELEARMQSFAKETGGEALAGGWQHAAKKQGQLISPGHSLFKCNLYHLGGPFKIVADARSTMTFHHSTFERFVYFTTNAYGLERTLRMVQALLQIVTHYSLPFNLLTCLLGRIALSTTPLEWDHDTAGQLLPTLITLRSRVAITRRCIRLFRFLEAFHGAWKLYRHTPHQPDHPGGPKPLDVWLDITGCSFSGMNLLLESLLLPNALVGDGLRVWGAETEATLNVEAQRFWFLALVCSIAAAAVRMVKIMAYAPVPETGEVFGDGSCTGEAAARHGEGGGGVRTPAQENAEEDMSAEGERRSREIDEKSAETSAIDLAVPGSVVGWVPASSGMVGLLMLGSTYLTGTEVWERCGRDLEALGEHRAKKGMKLRQKPSVTEVNGDSVANASTERSFNMGHT
;
A
#
# COMPACT_ATOMS: atom_id res chain seq x y z
N MET A 1 -27.23 -44.01 -14.78
CA MET A 1 -26.95 -42.81 -15.59
C MET A 1 -25.48 -42.50 -15.44
N GLY A 2 -24.73 -42.40 -16.55
CA GLY A 2 -23.29 -42.09 -16.55
C GLY A 2 -23.01 -40.64 -16.91
N ASP A 3 -21.72 -40.34 -17.13
CA ASP A 3 -21.26 -39.07 -17.70
C ASP A 3 -21.70 -38.95 -19.17
N TRP A 4 -21.81 -37.72 -19.68
CA TRP A 4 -22.31 -37.39 -21.03
C TRP A 4 -23.73 -37.87 -21.34
N HIS A 5 -24.47 -38.34 -20.33
CA HIS A 5 -25.84 -38.81 -20.50
C HIS A 5 -26.82 -37.65 -20.59
N LYS A 6 -27.51 -37.53 -21.73
CA LYS A 6 -28.53 -36.50 -21.99
C LYS A 6 -28.01 -35.06 -21.84
N THR A 7 -26.73 -34.84 -22.09
CA THR A 7 -26.09 -33.51 -21.97
C THR A 7 -26.66 -32.56 -23.01
N LYS A 8 -26.96 -33.04 -24.23
CA LYS A 8 -27.65 -32.25 -25.27
C LYS A 8 -28.98 -31.70 -24.76
N GLU A 9 -29.81 -32.54 -24.15
CA GLU A 9 -31.11 -32.15 -23.62
C GLU A 9 -30.97 -31.15 -22.47
N ILE A 10 -29.96 -31.31 -21.60
CA ILE A 10 -29.64 -30.33 -20.55
C ILE A 10 -29.29 -28.97 -21.18
N ILE A 11 -28.44 -28.95 -22.20
CA ILE A 11 -28.03 -27.72 -22.89
C ILE A 11 -29.21 -27.02 -23.57
N LEU A 12 -30.10 -27.79 -24.20
CA LEU A 12 -31.27 -27.29 -24.91
C LEU A 12 -32.37 -26.74 -23.99
N LYS A 13 -32.41 -27.14 -22.70
CA LYS A 13 -33.30 -26.52 -21.71
C LYS A 13 -32.94 -25.07 -21.37
N GLY A 14 -31.75 -24.61 -21.75
CA GLY A 14 -31.34 -23.21 -21.64
C GLY A 14 -30.73 -22.83 -20.29
N HIS A 15 -30.07 -21.67 -20.27
CA HIS A 15 -29.29 -21.20 -19.14
C HIS A 15 -30.11 -20.96 -17.87
N ASP A 16 -31.31 -20.37 -18.00
CA ASP A 16 -32.18 -20.08 -16.86
C ASP A 16 -32.60 -21.36 -16.12
N TRP A 17 -32.91 -22.43 -16.85
CA TRP A 17 -33.25 -23.71 -16.25
C TRP A 17 -32.04 -24.31 -15.50
N ILE A 18 -30.85 -24.29 -16.11
CA ILE A 18 -29.63 -24.83 -15.47
C ILE A 18 -29.30 -24.04 -14.19
N ILE A 19 -29.33 -22.69 -14.25
CA ILE A 19 -29.12 -21.84 -13.06
C ILE A 19 -30.20 -22.12 -12.01
N GLY A 20 -31.45 -22.30 -12.42
CA GLY A 20 -32.57 -22.64 -11.55
C GLY A 20 -32.36 -23.94 -10.79
N GLU A 21 -31.98 -25.02 -11.48
CA GLU A 21 -31.67 -26.31 -10.86
C GLU A 21 -30.49 -26.21 -9.88
N VAL A 22 -29.43 -25.50 -10.24
CA VAL A 22 -28.27 -25.31 -9.35
C VAL A 22 -28.61 -24.45 -8.14
N LYS A 23 -29.47 -23.44 -8.28
CA LYS A 23 -30.00 -22.68 -7.13
C LYS A 23 -30.88 -23.57 -6.24
N ALA A 24 -31.78 -24.36 -6.83
CA ALA A 24 -32.65 -25.28 -6.11
C ALA A 24 -31.86 -26.37 -5.36
N SER A 25 -30.69 -26.77 -5.88
CA SER A 25 -29.81 -27.73 -5.23
C SER A 25 -29.17 -27.24 -3.92
N GLY A 26 -29.17 -25.92 -3.67
CA GLY A 26 -28.45 -25.35 -2.53
C GLY A 26 -26.93 -25.43 -2.63
N LEU A 27 -26.38 -25.76 -3.80
CA LEU A 27 -24.93 -25.91 -3.99
C LEU A 27 -24.17 -24.64 -3.60
N ARG A 28 -23.22 -24.81 -2.68
CA ARG A 28 -22.24 -23.79 -2.25
C ARG A 28 -20.86 -24.11 -2.81
N GLY A 29 -20.08 -23.07 -3.10
CA GLY A 29 -18.76 -23.17 -3.71
C GLY A 29 -17.82 -24.07 -2.91
N ARG A 30 -17.22 -25.04 -3.59
CA ARG A 30 -16.41 -26.13 -3.00
C ARG A 30 -14.91 -25.82 -2.93
N GLY A 31 -14.52 -24.57 -3.22
CA GLY A 31 -13.12 -24.12 -3.17
C GLY A 31 -12.69 -23.50 -1.83
N GLY A 32 -13.60 -23.20 -0.91
CA GLY A 32 -13.25 -22.61 0.39
C GLY A 32 -14.26 -21.57 0.90
N ALA A 33 -14.62 -20.62 0.04
CA ALA A 33 -15.47 -19.49 0.41
C ALA A 33 -16.94 -19.84 0.69
N GLY A 34 -17.42 -21.01 0.22
CA GLY A 34 -18.80 -21.44 0.45
C GLY A 34 -19.88 -20.52 -0.15
N PHE A 35 -19.56 -19.72 -1.17
CA PHE A 35 -20.53 -18.82 -1.81
C PHE A 35 -21.57 -19.61 -2.63
N PRO A 36 -22.88 -19.29 -2.59
CA PRO A 36 -23.90 -20.01 -3.36
C PRO A 36 -23.63 -20.03 -4.87
N SER A 37 -23.39 -21.21 -5.45
CA SER A 37 -22.88 -21.36 -6.81
C SER A 37 -23.88 -20.93 -7.88
N GLY A 38 -25.15 -21.30 -7.74
CA GLY A 38 -26.19 -20.87 -8.68
C GLY A 38 -26.41 -19.36 -8.69
N LEU A 39 -26.26 -18.69 -7.53
CA LEU A 39 -26.27 -17.23 -7.45
C LEU A 39 -25.05 -16.64 -8.17
N LYS A 40 -23.85 -17.19 -7.92
CA LYS A 40 -22.62 -16.74 -8.57
C LYS A 40 -22.73 -16.79 -10.09
N TRP A 41 -23.25 -17.89 -10.62
CA TRP A 41 -23.39 -18.09 -12.06
C TRP A 41 -24.41 -17.13 -12.68
N SER A 42 -25.45 -16.74 -11.94
CA SER A 42 -26.42 -15.77 -12.44
C SER A 42 -25.85 -14.36 -12.65
N PHE A 43 -24.70 -14.02 -12.05
CA PHE A 43 -24.03 -12.74 -12.30
C PHE A 43 -23.44 -12.62 -13.72
N MET A 44 -23.27 -13.74 -14.43
CA MET A 44 -22.74 -13.73 -15.80
C MET A 44 -23.78 -13.35 -16.85
N ASN A 45 -25.07 -13.38 -16.50
CA ASN A 45 -26.19 -13.07 -17.38
C ASN A 45 -27.02 -11.89 -16.83
N PRO A 46 -26.43 -10.69 -16.62
CA PRO A 46 -27.20 -9.52 -16.21
C PRO A 46 -28.21 -9.11 -17.29
N LYS A 47 -29.18 -8.26 -16.95
CA LYS A 47 -30.14 -7.75 -17.94
C LYS A 47 -29.40 -7.09 -19.10
N GLY A 48 -29.70 -7.50 -20.33
CA GLY A 48 -29.03 -7.01 -21.55
C GLY A 48 -27.69 -7.69 -21.87
N TRP A 49 -27.34 -8.80 -21.20
CA TRP A 49 -26.11 -9.55 -21.45
C TRP A 49 -25.96 -10.03 -22.91
N ASP A 50 -27.10 -10.26 -23.57
CA ASP A 50 -27.25 -10.69 -24.96
C ASP A 50 -26.84 -9.61 -25.97
N GLN A 51 -26.86 -8.34 -25.55
CA GLN A 51 -26.42 -7.20 -26.36
C GLN A 51 -24.91 -6.97 -26.27
N ASP A 52 -24.27 -7.47 -25.21
CA ASP A 52 -22.83 -7.42 -25.04
C ASP A 52 -22.16 -8.46 -25.94
N LYS A 53 -21.40 -7.97 -26.93
CA LYS A 53 -20.71 -8.79 -27.93
C LYS A 53 -19.42 -9.42 -27.40
N LYS A 54 -18.99 -9.10 -26.18
CA LYS A 54 -17.79 -9.71 -25.60
C LYS A 54 -18.01 -11.20 -25.39
N PRO A 55 -16.99 -12.04 -25.66
CA PRO A 55 -17.04 -13.44 -25.25
C PRO A 55 -17.13 -13.51 -23.73
N ARG A 56 -17.71 -14.60 -23.22
CA ARG A 56 -17.81 -14.86 -21.77
C ARG A 56 -16.98 -16.09 -21.46
N TYR A 57 -16.29 -16.12 -20.33
CA TYR A 57 -15.41 -17.23 -19.99
C TYR A 57 -15.79 -17.90 -18.68
N LEU A 58 -15.81 -19.24 -18.70
CA LEU A 58 -15.70 -20.04 -17.49
C LEU A 58 -14.21 -20.23 -17.22
N VAL A 59 -13.78 -19.97 -16.01
CA VAL A 59 -12.42 -20.30 -15.57
C VAL A 59 -12.54 -21.32 -14.45
N VAL A 60 -12.01 -22.52 -14.69
CA VAL A 60 -12.01 -23.59 -13.70
C VAL A 60 -10.73 -23.51 -12.89
N ASN A 61 -10.89 -23.29 -11.59
CA ASN A 61 -9.78 -23.28 -10.65
C ASN A 61 -9.41 -24.72 -10.30
N ALA A 62 -8.30 -25.18 -10.85
CA ALA A 62 -7.71 -26.49 -10.64
C ALA A 62 -6.26 -26.39 -10.11
N ASP A 63 -5.93 -25.28 -9.43
CA ASP A 63 -4.60 -25.05 -8.85
C ASP A 63 -4.39 -25.87 -7.57
N GLU A 64 -5.41 -26.04 -6.71
CA GLU A 64 -5.34 -26.88 -5.50
C GLU A 64 -4.00 -26.76 -4.72
N GLY A 65 -3.56 -25.52 -4.48
CA GLY A 65 -2.35 -25.23 -3.70
C GLY A 65 -2.49 -25.44 -2.19
N GLU A 66 -3.72 -25.56 -1.68
CA GLU A 66 -4.06 -25.56 -0.25
C GLU A 66 -3.53 -26.81 0.47
N PRO A 67 -2.65 -26.68 1.48
CA PRO A 67 -2.14 -27.80 2.26
C PRO A 67 -3.26 -28.67 2.85
N GLY A 68 -3.12 -29.99 2.68
CA GLY A 68 -4.10 -31.00 3.08
C GLY A 68 -5.15 -31.33 1.99
N THR A 69 -5.24 -30.52 0.93
CA THR A 69 -6.26 -30.69 -0.12
C THR A 69 -5.71 -31.49 -1.29
N CYS A 70 -6.43 -32.53 -1.71
CA CYS A 70 -6.09 -33.36 -2.87
C CYS A 70 -7.31 -33.96 -3.58
N LYS A 71 -8.48 -33.33 -3.45
CA LYS A 71 -9.77 -33.73 -4.02
C LYS A 71 -9.89 -33.40 -5.51
N ASP A 72 -9.42 -32.23 -5.92
CA ASP A 72 -9.50 -31.75 -7.30
C ASP A 72 -8.52 -32.56 -8.17
N ARG A 73 -7.36 -32.91 -7.60
CA ARG A 73 -6.44 -33.89 -8.16
C ARG A 73 -7.10 -35.24 -8.46
N GLU A 74 -7.94 -35.77 -7.56
CA GLU A 74 -8.65 -37.03 -7.81
C GLU A 74 -9.63 -36.90 -8.98
N ILE A 75 -10.39 -35.81 -9.04
CA ILE A 75 -11.35 -35.57 -10.13
C ILE A 75 -10.62 -35.52 -11.47
N MET A 76 -9.54 -34.75 -11.57
CA MET A 76 -8.80 -34.61 -12.84
C MET A 76 -8.14 -35.89 -13.32
N ARG A 77 -7.67 -36.75 -12.41
CA ARG A 77 -6.90 -37.94 -12.77
C ARG A 77 -7.73 -39.21 -12.92
N LYS A 78 -8.88 -39.29 -12.25
CA LYS A 78 -9.75 -40.49 -12.25
C LYS A 78 -11.02 -40.28 -13.08
N ASP A 79 -11.65 -39.12 -12.95
CA ASP A 79 -12.94 -38.81 -13.61
C ASP A 79 -12.88 -37.52 -14.46
N PRO A 80 -11.92 -37.37 -15.40
CA PRO A 80 -11.76 -36.12 -16.15
C PRO A 80 -12.98 -35.76 -17.02
N HIS A 81 -13.71 -36.74 -17.57
CA HIS A 81 -14.90 -36.49 -18.37
C HIS A 81 -16.03 -35.82 -17.58
N LYS A 82 -16.16 -36.14 -16.29
CA LYS A 82 -17.13 -35.50 -15.39
C LYS A 82 -16.85 -34.00 -15.25
N LEU A 83 -15.56 -33.64 -15.17
CA LEU A 83 -15.14 -32.24 -15.16
C LEU A 83 -15.41 -31.55 -16.50
N ILE A 84 -15.05 -32.18 -17.63
CA ILE A 84 -15.23 -31.60 -18.97
C ILE A 84 -16.72 -31.40 -19.29
N GLU A 85 -17.57 -32.37 -18.96
CA GLU A 85 -19.03 -32.23 -19.05
C GLU A 85 -19.52 -31.09 -18.13
N GLY A 86 -18.97 -31.01 -16.92
CA GLY A 86 -19.20 -29.91 -15.99
C GLY A 86 -18.89 -28.55 -16.59
N CYS A 87 -17.76 -28.43 -17.29
CA CYS A 87 -17.38 -27.21 -18.00
C CYS A 87 -18.45 -26.82 -19.03
N LEU A 88 -18.95 -27.78 -19.80
CA LEU A 88 -19.99 -27.52 -20.81
C LEU A 88 -21.31 -27.10 -20.18
N VAL A 89 -21.76 -27.79 -19.13
CA VAL A 89 -23.03 -27.48 -18.44
C VAL A 89 -22.96 -26.13 -17.71
N ALA A 90 -21.89 -25.89 -16.94
CA ALA A 90 -21.68 -24.60 -16.26
C ALA A 90 -21.43 -23.47 -17.26
N GLY A 91 -20.68 -23.75 -18.33
CA GLY A 91 -20.46 -22.82 -19.43
C GLY A 91 -21.75 -22.41 -20.09
N ARG A 92 -22.62 -23.38 -20.43
CA ARG A 92 -23.95 -23.12 -20.97
C ARG A 92 -24.84 -22.31 -20.01
N ALA A 93 -24.76 -22.57 -18.71
CA ALA A 93 -25.50 -21.83 -17.68
C ALA A 93 -25.10 -20.35 -17.66
N MET A 94 -23.83 -20.03 -17.93
CA MET A 94 -23.28 -18.67 -17.91
C MET A 94 -23.12 -18.06 -19.31
N ASN A 95 -23.61 -18.75 -20.34
CA ASN A 95 -23.41 -18.44 -21.75
C ASN A 95 -21.93 -18.16 -22.10
N ALA A 96 -21.02 -18.95 -21.51
CA ALA A 96 -19.59 -18.85 -21.74
C ALA A 96 -19.19 -19.46 -23.09
N THR A 97 -18.37 -18.77 -23.87
CA THR A 97 -17.86 -19.21 -25.17
C THR A 97 -16.79 -20.29 -25.03
N ALA A 98 -16.03 -20.27 -23.92
CA ALA A 98 -15.01 -21.27 -23.62
C ALA A 98 -14.82 -21.46 -22.12
N ALA A 99 -14.28 -22.62 -21.75
CA ALA A 99 -13.72 -22.90 -20.44
C ALA A 99 -12.19 -22.90 -20.50
N TYR A 100 -11.57 -22.22 -19.54
CA TYR A 100 -10.15 -22.34 -19.26
C TYR A 100 -9.95 -23.07 -17.94
N ILE A 101 -9.38 -24.27 -17.99
CA ILE A 101 -9.00 -25.04 -16.82
C ILE A 101 -7.58 -24.65 -16.43
N TYR A 102 -7.45 -23.86 -15.37
CA TYR A 102 -6.15 -23.48 -14.82
C TYR A 102 -5.69 -24.57 -13.85
N ILE A 103 -4.83 -25.45 -14.34
CA ILE A 103 -4.31 -26.58 -13.57
C ILE A 103 -2.98 -26.22 -12.92
N ARG A 104 -2.78 -26.71 -11.69
CA ARG A 104 -1.53 -26.55 -10.95
C ARG A 104 -0.30 -26.94 -11.79
N GLY A 105 0.78 -26.19 -11.63
CA GLY A 105 2.04 -26.48 -12.34
C GLY A 105 2.61 -27.86 -12.03
N GLU A 106 2.52 -28.30 -10.77
CA GLU A 106 3.05 -29.59 -10.32
C GLU A 106 2.23 -30.80 -10.79
N PHE A 107 0.98 -30.60 -11.21
CA PHE A 107 0.07 -31.64 -11.67
C PHE A 107 0.30 -31.99 -13.15
N VAL A 108 1.53 -32.41 -13.48
CA VAL A 108 1.95 -32.75 -14.85
C VAL A 108 1.18 -33.95 -15.38
N HIS A 109 1.05 -35.00 -14.57
CA HIS A 109 0.36 -36.23 -14.98
C HIS A 109 -1.13 -35.99 -15.14
N GLU A 110 -1.74 -35.29 -14.20
CA GLU A 110 -3.16 -34.97 -14.23
C GLU A 110 -3.51 -34.03 -15.39
N ALA A 111 -2.62 -33.09 -15.75
CA ALA A 111 -2.77 -32.29 -16.96
C ALA A 111 -2.76 -33.16 -18.24
N ALA A 112 -1.86 -34.15 -18.31
CA ALA A 112 -1.77 -35.05 -19.46
C ALA A 112 -3.02 -35.93 -19.58
N VAL A 113 -3.51 -36.49 -18.47
CA VAL A 113 -4.75 -37.28 -18.43
C VAL A 113 -5.95 -36.43 -18.84
N LEU A 114 -6.07 -35.21 -18.29
CA LEU A 114 -7.17 -34.32 -18.62
C LEU A 114 -7.11 -33.86 -20.09
N GLN A 115 -5.92 -33.57 -20.62
CA GLN A 115 -5.76 -33.23 -22.03
C GLN A 115 -6.15 -34.39 -22.95
N HIS A 116 -5.85 -35.63 -22.56
CA HIS A 116 -6.27 -36.81 -23.30
C HIS A 116 -7.80 -36.90 -23.36
N ALA A 117 -8.47 -36.77 -22.21
CA ALA A 117 -9.94 -36.79 -22.13
C ALA A 117 -10.60 -35.61 -22.87
N ILE A 118 -9.95 -34.44 -22.92
CA ILE A 118 -10.40 -33.31 -23.76
C ILE A 118 -10.30 -33.67 -25.23
N ASN A 119 -9.19 -34.28 -25.67
CA ASN A 119 -9.03 -34.69 -27.06
C ASN A 119 -10.08 -35.74 -27.47
N GLU A 120 -10.40 -36.69 -26.60
CA GLU A 120 -11.49 -37.66 -26.79
C GLU A 120 -12.84 -36.93 -26.93
N ALA A 121 -13.15 -35.99 -26.04
CA ALA A 121 -14.38 -35.22 -26.08
C ALA A 121 -14.52 -34.36 -27.35
N TYR A 122 -13.41 -33.82 -27.87
CA TYR A 122 -13.39 -33.14 -29.18
C TYR A 122 -13.61 -34.12 -30.34
N ALA A 123 -12.96 -35.29 -30.31
CA ALA A 123 -13.08 -36.31 -31.36
C ALA A 123 -14.53 -36.82 -31.50
N ASP A 124 -15.23 -36.96 -30.37
CA ASP A 124 -16.64 -37.41 -30.32
C ASP A 124 -17.65 -36.26 -30.53
N GLY A 125 -17.18 -35.02 -30.77
CA GLY A 125 -18.05 -33.85 -30.95
C GLY A 125 -18.86 -33.48 -29.70
N LEU A 126 -18.40 -33.89 -28.51
CA LEU A 126 -19.03 -33.57 -27.24
C LEU A 126 -18.77 -32.12 -26.83
N ILE A 127 -17.61 -31.58 -27.19
CA ILE A 127 -17.20 -30.17 -27.05
C ILE A 127 -16.67 -29.64 -28.38
N GLY A 128 -16.40 -28.33 -28.44
CA GLY A 128 -16.01 -27.61 -29.63
C GLY A 128 -17.21 -27.01 -30.36
N LYS A 129 -17.14 -26.98 -31.70
CA LYS A 129 -18.23 -26.47 -32.53
C LYS A 129 -19.43 -27.41 -32.43
N ASN A 130 -20.61 -26.84 -32.16
CA ASN A 130 -21.87 -27.58 -32.01
C ASN A 130 -21.76 -28.70 -30.95
N ALA A 131 -21.30 -28.36 -29.75
CA ALA A 131 -21.07 -29.28 -28.63
C ALA A 131 -22.30 -30.17 -28.38
N CYS A 132 -22.08 -31.50 -28.33
CA CYS A 132 -23.12 -32.52 -28.20
C CYS A 132 -24.24 -32.43 -29.27
N GLY A 133 -23.99 -31.78 -30.42
CA GLY A 133 -24.99 -31.56 -31.45
C GLY A 133 -26.16 -30.67 -31.02
N SER A 134 -25.96 -29.74 -30.08
CA SER A 134 -27.01 -28.89 -29.50
C SER A 134 -27.18 -27.51 -30.14
N GLY A 135 -26.29 -27.13 -31.06
CA GLY A 135 -26.18 -25.79 -31.65
C GLY A 135 -25.39 -24.79 -30.79
N TYR A 136 -24.70 -25.25 -29.74
CA TYR A 136 -23.89 -24.40 -28.85
C TYR A 136 -22.41 -24.63 -29.10
N ASP A 137 -21.66 -23.60 -29.43
CA ASP A 137 -20.20 -23.68 -29.60
C ASP A 137 -19.51 -23.48 -28.26
N PHE A 138 -18.64 -24.41 -27.86
CA PHE A 138 -17.97 -24.36 -26.56
C PHE A 138 -16.62 -25.07 -26.56
N ASP A 139 -15.54 -24.30 -26.44
CA ASP A 139 -14.19 -24.85 -26.35
C ASP A 139 -13.71 -25.05 -24.91
N VAL A 140 -12.79 -26.00 -24.71
CA VAL A 140 -12.15 -26.25 -23.41
C VAL A 140 -10.64 -26.22 -23.59
N TYR A 141 -9.99 -25.30 -22.88
CA TYR A 141 -8.54 -25.10 -22.91
C TYR A 141 -7.94 -25.45 -21.55
N ILE A 142 -6.76 -26.08 -21.55
CA ILE A 142 -5.95 -26.25 -20.33
C ILE A 142 -4.85 -25.20 -20.31
N HIS A 143 -4.71 -24.52 -19.17
CA HIS A 143 -3.59 -23.63 -18.88
C HIS A 143 -2.87 -24.15 -17.64
N ARG A 144 -1.56 -24.32 -17.70
CA ARG A 144 -0.76 -24.81 -16.56
C ARG A 144 -0.13 -23.63 -15.82
N GLY A 145 -0.33 -23.60 -14.50
CA GLY A 145 0.40 -22.70 -13.60
C GLY A 145 1.86 -23.10 -13.42
N ALA A 146 2.55 -22.45 -12.47
CA ALA A 146 3.99 -22.64 -12.25
C ALA A 146 4.38 -22.75 -10.75
N GLY A 147 3.49 -23.28 -9.92
CA GLY A 147 3.77 -23.56 -8.50
C GLY A 147 3.65 -22.32 -7.60
N ALA A 148 2.47 -21.70 -7.58
CA ALA A 148 2.18 -20.55 -6.73
C ALA A 148 0.77 -20.66 -6.17
N TYR A 149 0.64 -20.92 -4.86
CA TYR A 149 -0.67 -21.08 -4.19
C TYR A 149 -1.55 -19.84 -4.31
N VAL A 150 -0.97 -18.64 -4.32
CA VAL A 150 -1.71 -17.40 -4.55
C VAL A 150 -2.40 -17.34 -5.90
N CYS A 151 -1.93 -18.08 -6.91
CA CYS A 151 -2.63 -18.21 -8.20
C CYS A 151 -3.90 -19.07 -8.12
N GLY A 152 -4.14 -19.77 -7.00
CA GLY A 152 -5.42 -20.39 -6.69
C GLY A 152 -6.49 -19.38 -6.24
N GLU A 153 -6.15 -18.12 -5.96
CA GLU A 153 -7.15 -17.08 -5.70
C GLU A 153 -7.82 -16.63 -7.01
N GLU A 154 -9.14 -16.42 -7.00
CA GLU A 154 -9.95 -16.13 -8.18
C GLU A 154 -9.40 -15.03 -9.12
N THR A 155 -9.01 -13.87 -8.60
CA THR A 155 -8.51 -12.77 -9.45
C THR A 155 -7.04 -12.92 -9.81
N SER A 156 -6.25 -13.51 -8.92
CA SER A 156 -4.84 -13.84 -9.17
C SER A 156 -4.71 -14.89 -10.28
N LEU A 157 -5.60 -15.88 -10.29
CA LEU A 157 -5.69 -16.91 -11.31
C LEU A 157 -5.93 -16.29 -12.68
N ILE A 158 -6.86 -15.34 -12.77
CA ILE A 158 -7.13 -14.59 -13.99
C ILE A 158 -5.88 -13.85 -14.47
N GLU A 159 -5.18 -13.12 -13.59
CA GLU A 159 -3.95 -12.41 -13.94
C GLU A 159 -2.85 -13.36 -14.42
N SER A 160 -2.69 -14.50 -13.75
CA SER A 160 -1.73 -15.52 -14.18
C SER A 160 -2.08 -16.10 -15.56
N LEU A 161 -3.35 -16.32 -15.84
CA LEU A 161 -3.82 -16.84 -17.13
C LEU A 161 -3.60 -15.83 -18.26
N GLU A 162 -3.70 -14.53 -17.95
CA GLU A 162 -3.35 -13.44 -18.87
C GLU A 162 -1.84 -13.28 -19.12
N GLY A 163 -1.00 -14.14 -18.53
CA GLY A 163 0.46 -14.08 -18.67
C GLY A 163 1.12 -13.01 -17.81
N LYS A 164 0.41 -12.45 -16.83
CA LYS A 164 0.95 -11.49 -15.86
C LYS A 164 1.38 -12.24 -14.58
N PRO A 165 2.12 -11.58 -13.66
CA PRO A 165 2.34 -12.14 -12.34
C PRO A 165 1.00 -12.41 -11.62
N GLY A 166 0.88 -13.55 -10.93
CA GLY A 166 -0.29 -13.92 -10.13
C GLY A 166 -0.48 -13.04 -8.89
N LYS A 167 -0.87 -11.79 -9.13
CA LYS A 167 -1.14 -10.77 -8.13
C LYS A 167 -2.63 -10.45 -8.19
N PRO A 168 -3.41 -10.69 -7.11
CA PRO A 168 -4.84 -10.43 -7.08
C PRO A 168 -5.24 -9.01 -7.52
N ARG A 169 -6.42 -8.89 -8.15
CA ARG A 169 -7.04 -7.59 -8.46
C ARG A 169 -7.85 -7.13 -7.25
N LEU A 170 -7.92 -5.81 -7.05
CA LEU A 170 -8.84 -5.23 -6.07
C LEU A 170 -10.29 -5.42 -6.56
N LYS A 171 -11.18 -5.84 -5.67
CA LYS A 171 -12.63 -5.90 -5.92
C LYS A 171 -13.26 -4.65 -5.31
N PRO A 172 -14.08 -3.86 -6.03
CA PRO A 172 -14.47 -3.95 -7.45
C PRO A 172 -13.39 -3.44 -8.44
N PRO A 173 -13.44 -3.84 -9.74
CA PRO A 173 -14.52 -4.60 -10.41
C PRO A 173 -14.48 -6.11 -10.16
N PHE A 174 -15.66 -6.74 -10.07
CA PHE A 174 -15.77 -8.20 -9.93
C PHE A 174 -15.50 -8.92 -11.26
N PRO A 175 -14.99 -10.17 -11.24
CA PRO A 175 -14.72 -10.95 -12.46
C PRO A 175 -15.92 -11.10 -13.39
N ALA A 176 -17.14 -11.19 -12.84
CA ALA A 176 -18.37 -11.30 -13.63
C ALA A 176 -18.62 -10.07 -14.53
N ALA A 177 -18.04 -8.92 -14.21
CA ALA A 177 -18.06 -7.74 -15.06
C ALA A 177 -16.79 -7.63 -15.90
N VAL A 178 -15.62 -7.67 -15.26
CA VAL A 178 -14.30 -7.52 -15.90
C VAL A 178 -13.35 -8.58 -15.35
N GLY A 179 -13.34 -9.75 -16.00
CA GLY A 179 -12.53 -10.90 -15.65
C GLY A 179 -11.40 -11.14 -16.65
N LEU A 180 -11.33 -12.35 -17.17
CA LEU A 180 -10.28 -12.82 -18.09
C LEU A 180 -10.30 -12.04 -19.40
N PHE A 181 -9.15 -11.49 -19.78
CA PHE A 181 -8.98 -10.64 -20.97
C PHE A 181 -9.92 -9.42 -20.99
N GLY A 182 -10.31 -8.92 -19.80
CA GLY A 182 -11.28 -7.83 -19.67
C GLY A 182 -12.72 -8.22 -20.06
N CYS A 183 -13.00 -9.50 -20.19
CA CYS A 183 -14.29 -10.07 -20.53
C CYS A 183 -15.01 -10.60 -19.28
N PRO A 184 -16.36 -10.65 -19.26
CA PRO A 184 -17.11 -11.27 -18.17
C PRO A 184 -16.60 -12.69 -17.93
N SER A 185 -16.23 -13.01 -16.69
CA SER A 185 -15.73 -14.34 -16.34
C SER A 185 -16.17 -14.78 -14.96
N THR A 186 -16.37 -16.07 -14.77
CA THR A 186 -16.58 -16.67 -13.44
C THR A 186 -15.54 -17.71 -13.16
N VAL A 187 -14.88 -17.60 -12.01
CA VAL A 187 -13.98 -18.64 -11.51
C VAL A 187 -14.77 -19.61 -10.62
N ALA A 188 -14.67 -20.91 -10.89
CA ALA A 188 -15.31 -21.95 -10.08
C ALA A 188 -14.35 -23.11 -9.84
N ASN A 189 -14.40 -23.70 -8.63
CA ASN A 189 -13.56 -24.85 -8.30
C ASN A 189 -13.94 -26.09 -9.10
N VAL A 190 -12.98 -26.97 -9.40
CA VAL A 190 -13.18 -28.25 -10.09
C VAL A 190 -14.37 -29.04 -9.54
N GLU A 191 -14.42 -29.29 -8.23
CA GLU A 191 -15.53 -30.02 -7.60
C GLU A 191 -16.90 -29.36 -7.84
N THR A 192 -17.01 -28.03 -7.76
CA THR A 192 -18.28 -27.32 -8.00
C THR A 192 -18.75 -27.46 -9.46
N VAL A 193 -17.81 -27.45 -10.40
CA VAL A 193 -18.10 -27.59 -11.83
C VAL A 193 -18.46 -29.04 -12.16
N ALA A 194 -17.70 -30.01 -11.63
CA ALA A 194 -17.88 -31.44 -11.91
C ALA A 194 -19.20 -32.02 -11.36
N VAL A 195 -19.76 -31.49 -10.27
CA VAL A 195 -21.05 -31.97 -9.73
C VAL A 195 -22.26 -31.44 -10.50
N ALA A 196 -22.11 -30.36 -11.26
CA ALA A 196 -23.21 -29.66 -11.91
C ALA A 196 -24.01 -30.51 -12.91
N PRO A 197 -23.38 -31.34 -13.77
CA PRO A 197 -24.12 -32.23 -14.67
C PRO A 197 -24.95 -33.25 -13.92
N ALA A 198 -24.42 -33.81 -12.82
CA ALA A 198 -25.14 -34.77 -11.99
C ALA A 198 -26.36 -34.13 -11.31
N ILE A 199 -26.24 -32.89 -10.83
CA ILE A 199 -27.35 -32.09 -10.30
C ILE A 199 -28.43 -31.90 -11.36
N CYS A 200 -28.07 -31.46 -12.57
CA CYS A 200 -29.03 -31.26 -13.65
C CYS A 200 -29.68 -32.57 -14.13
N ARG A 201 -28.96 -33.69 -14.09
CA ARG A 201 -29.50 -35.02 -14.47
C ARG A 201 -30.46 -35.59 -13.43
N ARG A 202 -30.09 -35.52 -12.14
CA ARG A 202 -30.82 -36.15 -11.03
C ARG A 202 -31.85 -35.23 -10.39
N GLY A 203 -31.79 -33.93 -10.68
CA GLY A 203 -32.63 -32.87 -10.13
C GLY A 203 -31.98 -32.18 -8.94
N GLY A 204 -32.19 -30.86 -8.83
CA GLY A 204 -31.68 -30.07 -7.71
C GLY A 204 -32.14 -30.57 -6.34
N SER A 205 -33.40 -31.01 -6.23
CA SER A 205 -33.96 -31.53 -4.98
C SER A 205 -33.28 -32.80 -4.47
N TRP A 206 -32.76 -33.65 -5.36
CA TRP A 206 -32.00 -34.84 -4.96
C TRP A 206 -30.71 -34.44 -4.25
N PHE A 207 -29.98 -33.46 -4.78
CA PHE A 207 -28.75 -32.96 -4.15
C PHE A 207 -29.06 -32.17 -2.87
N ALA A 208 -30.18 -31.43 -2.86
CA ALA A 208 -30.66 -30.70 -1.69
C ALA A 208 -31.15 -31.62 -0.54
N GLY A 209 -31.44 -32.89 -0.83
CA GLY A 209 -31.87 -33.87 0.17
C GLY A 209 -30.74 -34.38 1.08
N PHE A 210 -29.50 -34.03 0.79
CA PHE A 210 -28.32 -34.34 1.59
C PHE A 210 -27.89 -33.14 2.43
N GLY A 211 -27.40 -33.39 3.64
CA GLY A 211 -26.88 -32.38 4.56
C GLY A 211 -27.96 -31.50 5.17
N ARG A 212 -27.52 -30.56 6.02
CA ARG A 212 -28.44 -29.61 6.67
C ARG A 212 -28.88 -28.50 5.72
N GLU A 213 -29.92 -27.78 6.12
CA GLU A 213 -30.33 -26.56 5.44
C GLU A 213 -29.14 -25.59 5.29
N ARG A 214 -29.02 -24.97 4.11
CA ARG A 214 -27.90 -24.10 3.69
C ARG A 214 -26.53 -24.79 3.61
N ASN A 215 -26.49 -26.11 3.79
CA ASN A 215 -25.29 -26.93 3.76
C ASN A 215 -25.53 -28.20 2.94
N GLN A 216 -26.21 -28.03 1.80
CA GLN A 216 -26.69 -29.16 1.03
C GLN A 216 -25.62 -29.86 0.18
N GLY A 217 -25.86 -31.14 -0.04
CA GLY A 217 -25.15 -31.98 -0.99
C GLY A 217 -24.09 -32.88 -0.38
N THR A 218 -23.25 -33.42 -1.26
CA THR A 218 -22.05 -34.17 -0.88
C THR A 218 -20.82 -33.28 -0.93
N LYS A 219 -19.74 -33.77 -0.31
CA LYS A 219 -18.42 -33.13 -0.31
C LYS A 219 -17.32 -34.17 -0.38
N LEU A 220 -16.29 -33.88 -1.17
CA LEU A 220 -15.03 -34.61 -1.10
C LEU A 220 -14.25 -34.14 0.13
N TYR A 221 -14.05 -35.04 1.09
CA TYR A 221 -13.23 -34.85 2.28
C TYR A 221 -11.84 -35.43 2.04
N CYS A 222 -10.79 -34.64 2.28
CA CYS A 222 -9.40 -35.10 2.22
C CYS A 222 -8.90 -35.29 3.64
N ILE A 223 -8.94 -36.52 4.18
CA ILE A 223 -8.47 -36.79 5.53
C ILE A 223 -6.99 -37.16 5.49
N SER A 224 -6.18 -36.36 6.20
CA SER A 224 -4.72 -36.44 6.22
C SER A 224 -4.17 -36.30 7.64
N GLY A 225 -2.85 -36.45 7.80
CA GLY A 225 -2.18 -36.35 9.10
C GLY A 225 -2.19 -37.67 9.88
N HIS A 226 -2.40 -37.59 11.19
CA HIS A 226 -2.23 -38.70 12.15
C HIS A 226 -3.49 -39.57 12.28
N VAL A 227 -4.00 -40.10 11.16
CA VAL A 227 -5.03 -41.15 11.10
C VAL A 227 -4.41 -42.48 10.66
N ASN A 228 -5.12 -43.59 10.91
CA ASN A 228 -4.62 -44.92 10.54
C ASN A 228 -4.53 -45.11 9.02
N ASN A 229 -5.56 -44.66 8.28
CA ASN A 229 -5.63 -44.75 6.82
C ASN A 229 -6.03 -43.39 6.22
N PRO A 230 -5.07 -42.51 5.88
CA PRO A 230 -5.36 -41.26 5.19
C PRO A 230 -6.04 -41.52 3.83
N VAL A 231 -7.12 -40.81 3.53
CA VAL A 231 -7.96 -41.07 2.34
C VAL A 231 -8.70 -39.82 1.90
N THR A 232 -8.98 -39.74 0.59
CA THR A 232 -9.98 -38.82 0.05
C THR A 232 -11.27 -39.59 -0.22
N VAL A 233 -12.38 -39.17 0.38
CA VAL A 233 -13.68 -39.84 0.27
C VAL A 233 -14.78 -38.82 -0.02
N GLU A 234 -15.72 -39.18 -0.88
CA GLU A 234 -16.97 -38.42 -1.04
C GLU A 234 -17.97 -38.90 0.01
N GLU A 235 -18.49 -37.97 0.81
CA GLU A 235 -19.49 -38.28 1.82
C GLU A 235 -20.52 -37.14 1.93
N GLU A 236 -21.61 -37.41 2.62
CA GLU A 236 -22.65 -36.42 2.88
C GLU A 236 -22.11 -35.20 3.65
N MET A 237 -22.56 -34.00 3.26
CA MET A 237 -22.35 -32.81 4.09
C MET A 237 -23.01 -32.97 5.46
N SER A 238 -22.49 -32.28 6.47
CA SER A 238 -23.01 -32.34 7.85
C SER A 238 -22.86 -33.69 8.56
N ILE A 239 -22.04 -34.61 8.02
CA ILE A 239 -21.51 -35.76 8.79
C ILE A 239 -20.72 -35.28 10.02
N SER A 240 -20.76 -36.01 11.13
CA SER A 240 -19.90 -35.68 12.28
C SER A 240 -18.42 -35.94 11.96
N LEU A 241 -17.54 -35.06 12.44
CA LEU A 241 -16.09 -35.15 12.22
C LEU A 241 -15.53 -36.48 12.77
N ARG A 242 -16.01 -36.91 13.93
CA ARG A 242 -15.62 -38.18 14.54
C ARG A 242 -16.03 -39.37 13.67
N GLU A 243 -17.30 -39.42 13.25
CA GLU A 243 -17.80 -40.51 12.42
C GLU A 243 -17.11 -40.56 11.06
N LEU A 244 -16.77 -39.40 10.47
CA LEU A 244 -15.97 -39.33 9.25
C LEU A 244 -14.59 -39.99 9.43
N ILE A 245 -13.88 -39.67 10.51
CA ILE A 245 -12.55 -40.20 10.80
C ILE A 245 -12.61 -41.70 11.16
N ASP A 246 -13.52 -42.09 12.06
CA ASP A 246 -13.64 -43.46 12.55
C ASP A 246 -14.06 -44.41 11.41
N ARG A 247 -15.04 -44.02 10.59
CA ARG A 247 -15.59 -44.86 9.52
C ARG A 247 -14.65 -45.01 8.33
N HIS A 248 -14.09 -43.90 7.83
CA HIS A 248 -13.36 -43.92 6.55
C HIS A 248 -11.85 -44.05 6.71
N CYS A 249 -11.29 -43.62 7.84
CA CYS A 249 -9.86 -43.67 8.08
C CYS A 249 -9.44 -44.78 9.06
N GLY A 250 -10.41 -45.46 9.66
CA GLY A 250 -10.17 -46.43 10.74
C GLY A 250 -9.72 -45.77 12.05
N GLY A 251 -10.09 -44.51 12.27
CA GLY A 251 -9.79 -43.75 13.49
C GLY A 251 -8.45 -43.02 13.50
N VAL A 252 -8.27 -42.22 14.56
CA VAL A 252 -7.01 -41.53 14.88
C VAL A 252 -5.93 -42.54 15.27
N ARG A 253 -4.67 -42.25 14.95
CA ARG A 253 -3.53 -43.10 15.37
C ARG A 253 -3.50 -43.22 16.89
N GLY A 254 -3.58 -44.44 17.42
CA GLY A 254 -3.65 -44.69 18.87
C GLY A 254 -5.03 -44.47 19.50
N GLY A 255 -6.09 -44.31 18.70
CA GLY A 255 -7.46 -44.14 19.16
C GLY A 255 -7.87 -42.67 19.33
N TRP A 256 -9.19 -42.42 19.42
CA TRP A 256 -9.76 -41.07 19.50
C TRP A 256 -9.27 -40.26 20.71
N ASP A 257 -8.97 -40.93 21.83
CA ASP A 257 -8.41 -40.28 23.02
C ASP A 257 -6.99 -39.76 22.82
N ASN A 258 -6.28 -40.24 21.79
CA ASN A 258 -4.97 -39.74 21.41
C ASN A 258 -5.06 -38.48 20.51
N LEU A 259 -6.27 -38.02 20.15
CA LEU A 259 -6.44 -36.79 19.39
C LEU A 259 -6.01 -35.58 20.21
N LEU A 260 -5.21 -34.70 19.58
CA LEU A 260 -4.87 -33.38 20.13
C LEU A 260 -5.79 -32.33 19.52
N ALA A 261 -5.78 -32.26 18.18
CA ALA A 261 -6.43 -31.21 17.44
C ALA A 261 -6.67 -31.59 15.97
N VAL A 262 -7.59 -30.88 15.32
CA VAL A 262 -7.89 -31.04 13.89
C VAL A 262 -7.96 -29.68 13.23
N ILE A 263 -7.34 -29.52 12.07
CA ILE A 263 -7.65 -28.41 11.15
C ILE A 263 -8.71 -28.95 10.17
N PRO A 264 -9.97 -28.48 10.24
CA PRO A 264 -11.08 -29.15 9.57
C PRO A 264 -11.19 -28.86 8.07
N GLY A 265 -10.62 -27.75 7.58
CA GLY A 265 -10.96 -27.20 6.27
C GLY A 265 -9.80 -26.75 5.40
N GLY A 266 -8.65 -27.41 5.50
CA GLY A 266 -7.40 -26.95 4.88
C GLY A 266 -6.66 -25.99 5.81
N SER A 267 -5.36 -25.80 5.56
CA SER A 267 -4.49 -25.04 6.46
C SER A 267 -4.92 -23.61 6.73
N SER A 268 -5.80 -23.03 5.91
CA SER A 268 -6.35 -21.68 6.07
C SER A 268 -7.31 -21.56 7.25
N THR A 269 -7.84 -22.67 7.75
CA THR A 269 -8.88 -22.66 8.79
C THR A 269 -8.30 -22.77 10.20
N PRO A 270 -8.90 -22.09 11.21
CA PRO A 270 -8.48 -22.22 12.60
C PRO A 270 -8.52 -23.68 13.08
N VAL A 271 -7.51 -24.09 13.82
CA VAL A 271 -7.45 -25.40 14.46
C VAL A 271 -8.53 -25.55 15.54
N LEU A 272 -9.14 -26.74 15.62
CA LEU A 272 -10.10 -27.12 16.65
C LEU A 272 -9.46 -28.10 17.65
N PRO A 273 -9.60 -27.89 18.97
CA PRO A 273 -9.14 -28.85 19.97
C PRO A 273 -10.06 -30.07 20.02
N LYS A 274 -9.57 -31.20 20.55
CA LYS A 274 -10.36 -32.45 20.69
C LYS A 274 -11.77 -32.21 21.27
N SER A 275 -11.89 -31.38 22.31
CA SER A 275 -13.17 -31.13 23.01
C SER A 275 -14.25 -30.54 22.10
N VAL A 276 -13.87 -29.77 21.08
CA VAL A 276 -14.82 -29.25 20.07
C VAL A 276 -15.06 -30.30 18.99
N CYS A 277 -14.03 -31.06 18.63
CA CYS A 277 -14.10 -32.10 17.60
C CYS A 277 -15.04 -33.26 17.97
N ASP A 278 -15.28 -33.50 19.27
CA ASP A 278 -16.13 -34.61 19.75
C ASP A 278 -17.57 -34.53 19.17
N ASP A 279 -18.14 -33.32 19.05
CA ASP A 279 -19.51 -33.09 18.57
C ASP A 279 -19.58 -32.26 17.27
N GLN A 280 -18.44 -32.02 16.62
CA GLN A 280 -18.37 -31.12 15.46
C GLN A 280 -19.00 -31.75 14.21
N LEU A 281 -19.90 -31.03 13.55
CA LEU A 281 -20.39 -31.37 12.22
C LEU A 281 -19.52 -30.76 11.12
N MET A 282 -19.35 -31.51 10.03
CA MET A 282 -18.54 -31.13 8.87
C MET A 282 -19.36 -30.39 7.82
N ASP A 283 -19.85 -29.21 8.19
CA ASP A 283 -20.51 -28.28 7.27
C ASP A 283 -20.04 -26.82 7.46
N PHE A 284 -20.42 -25.91 6.55
CA PHE A 284 -19.90 -24.54 6.57
C PHE A 284 -20.37 -23.76 7.80
N ASP A 285 -21.63 -23.92 8.19
CA ASP A 285 -22.24 -23.09 9.23
C ASP A 285 -21.82 -23.59 10.62
N ALA A 286 -21.83 -24.90 10.88
CA ALA A 286 -21.40 -25.49 12.15
C ALA A 286 -19.92 -25.25 12.44
N LEU A 287 -19.04 -25.29 11.43
CA LEU A 287 -17.63 -24.98 11.62
C LEU A 287 -17.40 -23.49 11.86
N LYS A 288 -18.19 -22.63 11.21
CA LYS A 288 -18.17 -21.19 11.46
C LYS A 288 -18.61 -20.86 12.89
N ASP A 289 -19.65 -21.52 13.39
CA ASP A 289 -20.16 -21.33 14.76
C ASP A 289 -19.11 -21.76 15.81
N SER A 290 -18.31 -22.78 15.50
CA SER A 290 -17.13 -23.19 16.29
C SER A 290 -15.88 -22.31 16.05
N GLN A 291 -16.04 -21.14 15.44
CA GLN A 291 -14.99 -20.18 15.12
C GLN A 291 -13.85 -20.76 14.27
N SER A 292 -14.19 -21.68 13.37
CA SER A 292 -13.32 -22.22 12.32
C SER A 292 -14.03 -22.08 10.96
N GLY A 293 -13.68 -22.91 9.98
CA GLY A 293 -14.33 -22.93 8.68
C GLY A 293 -14.21 -24.29 8.01
N LEU A 294 -15.13 -24.60 7.09
CA LEU A 294 -15.06 -25.83 6.30
C LEU A 294 -13.97 -25.77 5.22
N GLY A 295 -13.66 -24.58 4.71
CA GLY A 295 -12.70 -24.37 3.63
C GLY A 295 -12.86 -25.40 2.50
N THR A 296 -11.79 -26.11 2.15
CA THR A 296 -11.80 -27.13 1.10
C THR A 296 -12.30 -28.50 1.56
N ALA A 297 -12.65 -28.64 2.85
CA ALA A 297 -12.89 -29.89 3.57
C ALA A 297 -11.66 -30.83 3.62
N ALA A 298 -10.47 -30.23 3.66
CA ALA A 298 -9.23 -30.94 3.94
C ALA A 298 -9.01 -31.06 5.45
N VAL A 299 -9.28 -32.25 5.99
CA VAL A 299 -9.19 -32.55 7.41
C VAL A 299 -7.77 -32.98 7.75
N ILE A 300 -7.01 -32.13 8.44
CA ILE A 300 -5.64 -32.43 8.90
C ILE A 300 -5.71 -32.80 10.38
N VAL A 301 -5.54 -34.08 10.67
CA VAL A 301 -5.62 -34.64 12.02
C VAL A 301 -4.26 -34.62 12.70
N MET A 302 -4.20 -34.14 13.94
CA MET A 302 -2.98 -34.10 14.76
C MET A 302 -3.22 -34.83 16.09
N ASP A 303 -2.46 -35.89 16.35
CA ASP A 303 -2.48 -36.61 17.62
C ASP A 303 -1.58 -35.94 18.69
N LYS A 304 -1.64 -36.41 19.94
CA LYS A 304 -0.89 -35.86 21.08
C LYS A 304 0.64 -35.97 20.98
N SER A 305 1.16 -36.73 20.02
CA SER A 305 2.61 -36.77 19.74
C SER A 305 3.10 -35.57 18.91
N THR A 306 2.17 -34.74 18.43
CA THR A 306 2.46 -33.59 17.57
C THR A 306 2.88 -32.38 18.40
N ASP A 307 3.95 -31.72 17.99
CA ASP A 307 4.21 -30.33 18.40
C ASP A 307 3.34 -29.40 17.56
N ILE A 308 2.19 -29.00 18.11
CA ILE A 308 1.22 -28.17 17.38
C ILE A 308 1.76 -26.76 17.09
N VAL A 309 2.59 -26.19 17.97
CA VAL A 309 3.22 -24.88 17.73
C VAL A 309 4.16 -24.96 16.54
N ARG A 310 4.95 -26.05 16.43
CA ARG A 310 5.80 -26.30 15.27
C ARG A 310 4.99 -26.53 13.99
N ALA A 311 3.87 -27.26 14.08
CA ALA A 311 2.99 -27.48 12.93
C ALA A 311 2.44 -26.14 12.39
N ILE A 312 1.92 -25.28 13.26
CA ILE A 312 1.43 -23.96 12.87
C ILE A 312 2.56 -23.03 12.43
N SER A 313 3.74 -23.07 13.07
CA SER A 313 4.95 -22.37 12.62
C SER A 313 5.32 -22.73 11.17
N ARG A 314 5.22 -24.02 10.82
CA ARG A 314 5.44 -24.49 9.44
C ARG A 314 4.38 -23.98 8.46
N LEU A 315 3.13 -23.83 8.90
CA LEU A 315 2.08 -23.18 8.10
C LEU A 315 2.35 -21.69 7.91
N SER A 316 2.81 -20.97 8.95
CA SER A 316 3.22 -19.56 8.81
C SER A 316 4.35 -19.40 7.78
N HIS A 317 5.36 -20.29 7.79
CA HIS A 317 6.38 -20.32 6.74
C HIS A 317 5.79 -20.57 5.35
N PHE A 318 4.84 -21.50 5.22
CA PHE A 318 4.14 -21.75 3.95
C PHE A 318 3.48 -20.48 3.42
N TYR A 319 2.67 -19.79 4.24
CA TYR A 319 1.99 -18.58 3.80
C TYR A 319 2.94 -17.41 3.48
N ARG A 320 4.06 -17.28 4.21
CA ARG A 320 5.11 -16.33 3.86
C ARG A 320 5.77 -16.66 2.51
N HIS A 321 5.99 -17.94 2.22
CA HIS A 321 6.57 -18.39 0.95
C HIS A 321 5.62 -18.16 -0.23
N GLU A 322 4.33 -18.45 -0.01
CA GLU A 322 3.28 -18.42 -1.02
C GLU A 322 2.53 -17.09 -1.14
N SER A 323 3.01 -16.05 -0.46
CA SER A 323 2.47 -14.69 -0.57
C SER A 323 3.05 -13.97 -1.79
N CYS A 324 2.19 -13.43 -2.67
CA CYS A 324 2.63 -12.66 -3.85
C CYS A 324 3.33 -11.31 -3.52
N GLY A 325 3.29 -10.88 -2.25
CA GLY A 325 3.93 -9.65 -1.79
C GLY A 325 3.29 -8.34 -2.29
N GLN A 326 2.10 -8.36 -2.87
CA GLN A 326 1.46 -7.15 -3.41
C GLN A 326 1.03 -6.15 -2.31
N CYS A 327 0.15 -6.56 -1.39
CA CYS A 327 -0.34 -5.68 -0.33
C CYS A 327 0.57 -5.70 0.91
N THR A 328 0.83 -4.53 1.47
CA THR A 328 1.75 -4.37 2.61
C THR A 328 1.36 -5.19 3.85
N PRO A 329 0.08 -5.24 4.28
CA PRO A 329 -0.30 -6.02 5.46
C PRO A 329 0.03 -7.51 5.31
N CYS A 330 -0.20 -8.09 4.12
CA CYS A 330 0.17 -9.47 3.84
C CYS A 330 1.68 -9.66 3.68
N ARG A 331 2.34 -8.80 2.91
CA ARG A 331 3.78 -8.91 2.59
C ARG A 331 4.65 -8.86 3.85
N GLU A 332 4.43 -7.84 4.68
CA GLU A 332 5.23 -7.64 5.89
C GLU A 332 4.67 -8.46 7.06
N GLY A 333 3.35 -8.57 7.18
CA GLY A 333 2.69 -9.33 8.25
C GLY A 333 2.99 -10.82 8.21
N SER A 334 2.99 -11.45 7.03
CA SER A 334 3.35 -12.89 6.91
C SER A 334 4.79 -13.16 7.32
N LYS A 335 5.73 -12.28 6.95
CA LYS A 335 7.14 -12.35 7.39
C LYS A 335 7.27 -12.15 8.90
N TRP A 336 6.58 -11.18 9.47
CA TRP A 336 6.68 -10.90 10.90
C TRP A 336 6.05 -12.02 11.75
N THR A 337 4.89 -12.54 11.33
CA THR A 337 4.25 -13.68 11.99
C THR A 337 5.12 -14.94 11.93
N GLU A 338 5.73 -15.27 10.79
CA GLU A 338 6.71 -16.36 10.67
C GLU A 338 7.87 -16.21 11.67
N GLN A 339 8.45 -15.00 11.77
CA GLN A 339 9.55 -14.74 12.71
C GLN A 339 9.13 -14.89 14.17
N ILE A 340 7.93 -14.45 14.53
CA ILE A 340 7.40 -14.64 15.89
C ILE A 340 7.14 -16.12 16.15
N MET A 341 6.49 -16.82 15.23
CA MET A 341 6.18 -18.25 15.36
C MET A 341 7.44 -19.11 15.46
N SER A 342 8.49 -18.82 14.68
CA SER A 342 9.78 -19.51 14.77
C SER A 342 10.45 -19.33 16.15
N ARG A 343 10.21 -18.19 16.83
CA ARG A 343 10.66 -17.98 18.21
C ARG A 343 9.78 -18.71 19.21
N PHE A 344 8.46 -18.70 19.02
CA PHE A 344 7.51 -19.42 19.89
C PHE A 344 7.73 -20.93 19.85
N GLU A 345 8.05 -21.48 18.68
CA GLU A 345 8.47 -22.88 18.51
C GLU A 345 9.66 -23.24 19.40
N LYS A 346 10.61 -22.31 19.59
CA LYS A 346 11.80 -22.48 20.43
C LYS A 346 11.60 -22.04 21.90
N GLY A 347 10.42 -21.56 22.27
CA GLY A 347 10.17 -20.94 23.58
C GLY A 347 10.85 -19.58 23.81
N MET A 348 11.45 -18.97 22.78
CA MET A 348 12.17 -17.70 22.83
C MET A 348 11.24 -16.47 22.73
N GLY A 349 10.00 -16.62 23.18
CA GLY A 349 8.97 -15.59 23.21
C GLY A 349 8.77 -15.01 24.61
N ARG A 350 7.98 -13.94 24.70
CA ARG A 350 7.47 -13.39 25.95
C ARG A 350 5.96 -13.51 25.97
N ALA A 351 5.35 -13.64 27.15
CA ALA A 351 3.90 -13.76 27.28
C ALA A 351 3.14 -12.61 26.57
N ARG A 352 3.62 -11.36 26.70
CA ARG A 352 3.04 -10.19 26.00
C ARG A 352 3.05 -10.32 24.47
N GLU A 353 3.96 -11.10 23.91
CA GLU A 353 4.09 -11.25 22.47
C GLU A 353 2.99 -12.15 21.89
N ILE A 354 2.35 -12.97 22.73
CA ILE A 354 1.18 -13.76 22.33
C ILE A 354 0.03 -12.81 21.97
N ASP A 355 -0.24 -11.83 22.85
CA ASP A 355 -1.29 -10.82 22.62
C ASP A 355 -0.91 -9.88 21.46
N MET A 356 0.36 -9.49 21.37
CA MET A 356 0.87 -8.72 20.22
C MET A 356 0.70 -9.47 18.89
N LEU A 357 0.95 -10.79 18.87
CA LEU A 357 0.75 -11.62 17.68
C LEU A 357 -0.74 -11.70 17.33
N GLN A 358 -1.62 -11.83 18.33
CA GLN A 358 -3.06 -11.80 18.14
C GLN A 358 -3.53 -10.45 17.55
N GLU A 359 -2.99 -9.32 18.02
CA GLU A 359 -3.27 -8.00 17.46
C GLU A 359 -2.77 -7.87 16.01
N LEU A 360 -1.55 -8.34 15.74
CA LEU A 360 -0.98 -8.33 14.39
C LEU A 360 -1.85 -9.11 13.40
N THR A 361 -2.33 -10.30 13.79
CA THR A 361 -3.22 -11.10 12.93
C THR A 361 -4.53 -10.37 12.62
N LYS A 362 -5.08 -9.60 13.56
CA LYS A 362 -6.28 -8.78 13.35
C LYS A 362 -6.04 -7.55 12.48
N GLN A 363 -4.82 -6.99 12.51
CA GLN A 363 -4.44 -5.88 11.62
C GLN A 363 -4.26 -6.34 10.17
N VAL A 364 -3.92 -7.62 9.95
CA VAL A 364 -3.87 -8.21 8.61
C VAL A 364 -5.28 -8.51 8.10
N GLU A 365 -6.09 -9.17 8.93
CA GLU A 365 -7.46 -9.55 8.62
C GLU A 365 -8.29 -8.32 8.19
N GLY A 366 -9.00 -8.44 7.06
CA GLY A 366 -9.79 -7.35 6.48
C GLY A 366 -9.00 -6.20 5.82
N HIS A 367 -7.66 -6.18 5.92
CA HIS A 367 -6.81 -5.12 5.36
C HIS A 367 -5.94 -5.61 4.18
N THR A 368 -6.17 -6.81 3.69
CA THR A 368 -5.49 -7.39 2.52
C THR A 368 -6.36 -7.36 1.27
N ILE A 369 -5.72 -7.36 0.09
CA ILE A 369 -6.44 -7.35 -1.20
C ILE A 369 -7.23 -8.65 -1.41
N CYS A 370 -6.67 -9.78 -0.98
CA CYS A 370 -7.30 -11.08 -1.07
C CYS A 370 -7.33 -11.79 0.29
N ALA A 371 -8.06 -12.92 0.34
CA ALA A 371 -8.24 -13.73 1.55
C ALA A 371 -6.99 -14.52 1.98
N LEU A 372 -5.85 -14.42 1.28
CA LEU A 372 -4.60 -15.03 1.75
C LEU A 372 -4.16 -14.44 3.11
N GLY A 373 -4.47 -13.15 3.34
CA GLY A 373 -4.25 -12.49 4.64
C GLY A 373 -4.96 -13.18 5.79
N GLU A 374 -6.24 -13.47 5.61
CA GLU A 374 -7.06 -14.25 6.53
C GLU A 374 -6.52 -15.67 6.68
N ALA A 375 -6.18 -16.33 5.56
CA ALA A 375 -5.69 -17.70 5.55
C ALA A 375 -4.40 -17.91 6.37
N PHE A 376 -3.51 -16.93 6.46
CA PHE A 376 -2.32 -17.05 7.32
C PHE A 376 -2.55 -16.55 8.75
N ALA A 377 -3.49 -15.63 8.96
CA ALA A 377 -3.84 -15.11 10.28
C ALA A 377 -4.59 -16.17 11.11
N TRP A 378 -5.61 -16.80 10.53
CA TRP A 378 -6.53 -17.70 11.22
C TRP A 378 -5.90 -18.93 11.90
N PRO A 379 -4.89 -19.61 11.33
CA PRO A 379 -4.23 -20.73 12.00
C PRO A 379 -3.52 -20.30 13.28
N ILE A 380 -2.91 -19.11 13.25
CA ILE A 380 -2.26 -18.50 14.41
C ILE A 380 -3.30 -18.09 15.45
N GLN A 381 -4.39 -17.45 15.04
CA GLN A 381 -5.50 -17.10 15.94
C GLN A 381 -6.10 -18.34 16.61
N GLY A 382 -6.30 -19.43 15.87
CA GLY A 382 -6.77 -20.71 16.41
C GLY A 382 -5.78 -21.32 17.41
N LEU A 383 -4.48 -21.28 17.10
CA LEU A 383 -3.43 -21.73 18.03
C LEU A 383 -3.45 -20.92 19.32
N ILE A 384 -3.49 -19.59 19.24
CA ILE A 384 -3.52 -18.73 20.43
C ILE A 384 -4.79 -19.01 21.24
N ARG A 385 -5.95 -19.09 20.61
CA ARG A 385 -7.23 -19.31 21.30
C ARG A 385 -7.28 -20.63 22.07
N HIS A 386 -6.79 -21.72 21.48
CA HIS A 386 -6.96 -23.06 22.05
C HIS A 386 -5.71 -23.60 22.76
N PHE A 387 -4.51 -23.13 22.39
CA PHE A 387 -3.23 -23.66 22.85
C PHE A 387 -2.31 -22.57 23.44
N ARG A 388 -2.87 -21.44 23.90
CA ARG A 388 -2.12 -20.45 24.70
C ARG A 388 -1.39 -21.05 25.91
N PRO A 389 -2.00 -21.96 26.71
CA PRO A 389 -1.28 -22.59 27.81
C PRO A 389 -0.04 -23.36 27.36
N GLU A 390 -0.05 -23.97 26.17
CA GLU A 390 1.10 -24.67 25.61
C GLU A 390 2.21 -23.69 25.20
N LEU A 391 1.84 -22.55 24.58
CA LEU A 391 2.79 -21.47 24.27
C LEU A 391 3.46 -20.93 25.54
N GLU A 392 2.68 -20.64 26.58
CA GLU A 392 3.18 -20.13 27.86
C GLU A 392 4.06 -21.16 28.58
N ALA A 393 3.66 -22.43 28.62
CA ALA A 393 4.44 -23.51 29.21
C ALA A 393 5.79 -23.69 28.51
N ARG A 394 5.83 -23.55 27.18
CA ARG A 394 7.08 -23.63 26.40
C ARG A 394 8.01 -22.45 26.69
N MET A 395 7.47 -21.23 26.82
CA MET A 395 8.26 -20.05 27.24
C MET A 395 8.80 -20.20 28.68
N GLN A 396 7.99 -20.73 29.61
CA GLN A 396 8.43 -20.99 30.99
C GLN A 396 9.52 -22.05 31.05
N SER A 397 9.42 -23.12 30.24
CA SER A 397 10.43 -24.17 30.16
C SER A 397 11.76 -23.61 29.65
N PHE A 398 11.73 -22.81 28.59
CA PHE A 398 12.90 -22.09 28.09
C PHE A 398 13.52 -21.16 29.15
N ALA A 399 12.68 -20.44 29.92
CA ALA A 399 13.17 -19.56 30.98
C ALA A 399 13.86 -20.33 32.11
N LYS A 400 13.35 -21.51 32.48
CA LYS A 400 13.99 -22.39 33.47
C LYS A 400 15.34 -22.92 32.99
N GLU A 401 15.44 -23.32 31.72
CA GLU A 401 16.68 -23.86 31.13
C GLU A 401 17.77 -22.79 30.95
N THR A 402 17.37 -21.57 30.58
CA THR A 402 18.31 -20.49 30.24
C THR A 402 18.59 -19.50 31.39
N GLY A 403 17.96 -19.70 32.54
CA GLY A 403 18.16 -18.88 33.74
C GLY A 403 17.44 -17.53 33.74
N GLY A 404 16.38 -17.38 32.93
CA GLY A 404 15.53 -16.18 32.92
C GLY A 404 14.65 -16.08 31.67
N GLU A 405 13.67 -15.17 31.67
CA GLU A 405 12.78 -14.93 30.52
C GLU A 405 13.54 -14.52 29.25
N ALA A 406 13.04 -14.90 28.07
CA ALA A 406 13.65 -14.53 26.80
C ALA A 406 13.82 -13.00 26.65
N LEU A 407 14.92 -12.56 26.04
CA LEU A 407 15.12 -11.15 25.70
C LEU A 407 14.25 -10.76 24.49
N ALA A 408 13.91 -9.47 24.39
CA ALA A 408 13.08 -8.95 23.30
C ALA A 408 13.71 -9.28 21.94
N GLY A 409 12.93 -9.82 21.00
CA GLY A 409 13.47 -10.29 19.71
C GLY A 409 14.08 -11.69 19.74
N GLY A 410 13.98 -12.41 20.88
CA GLY A 410 14.48 -13.79 21.00
C GLY A 410 15.99 -13.89 21.17
N TRP A 411 16.63 -12.91 21.81
CA TRP A 411 18.05 -13.04 22.16
C TRP A 411 18.25 -13.92 23.39
N GLN A 412 19.29 -14.74 23.39
CA GLN A 412 19.70 -15.49 24.58
C GLN A 412 20.33 -14.56 25.62
N HIS A 413 20.27 -14.91 26.90
CA HIS A 413 20.91 -14.12 27.98
C HIS A 413 22.42 -13.97 27.79
N ALA A 414 23.06 -14.97 27.17
CA ALA A 414 24.46 -14.93 26.82
C ALA A 414 24.77 -14.05 25.60
N ALA A 415 23.79 -13.60 24.81
CA ALA A 415 24.00 -12.87 23.56
C ALA A 415 24.82 -11.57 23.76
N LYS A 416 24.67 -10.90 24.91
CA LYS A 416 25.51 -9.73 25.26
C LYS A 416 26.96 -10.13 25.54
N LYS A 417 27.18 -11.27 26.20
CA LYS A 417 28.52 -11.80 26.48
C LYS A 417 29.18 -12.39 25.22
N GLN A 418 28.38 -12.92 24.30
CA GLN A 418 28.82 -13.47 23.00
C GLN A 418 29.00 -12.40 21.92
N GLY A 419 28.80 -11.11 22.25
CA GLY A 419 28.94 -10.01 21.29
C GLY A 419 27.86 -9.99 20.20
N GLN A 420 26.75 -10.70 20.39
CA GLN A 420 25.61 -10.73 19.46
C GLN A 420 24.62 -9.58 19.71
N LEU A 421 24.53 -9.10 20.96
CA LEU A 421 23.85 -7.85 21.29
C LEU A 421 24.84 -6.69 21.20
N ILE A 422 25.23 -6.34 19.97
CA ILE A 422 25.94 -5.09 19.71
C ILE A 422 24.87 -4.00 19.69
N SER A 423 24.81 -3.16 20.74
CA SER A 423 24.14 -1.88 20.55
C SER A 423 24.87 -1.16 19.42
N PRO A 424 24.19 -0.37 18.57
CA PRO A 424 24.83 0.36 17.46
C PRO A 424 25.97 1.34 17.84
N GLY A 425 26.53 1.27 19.05
CA GLY A 425 27.65 2.10 19.50
C GLY A 425 28.74 1.38 20.29
N HIS A 426 28.78 0.04 20.40
CA HIS A 426 29.71 -0.64 21.33
C HIS A 426 30.91 -1.39 20.72
N SER A 427 31.12 -1.35 19.40
CA SER A 427 32.25 -2.02 18.73
C SER A 427 33.36 -1.08 18.23
N LEU A 428 33.35 0.21 18.58
CA LEU A 428 34.32 1.19 18.04
C LEU A 428 35.53 1.54 18.94
N PHE A 429 35.71 0.91 20.09
CA PHE A 429 36.84 1.23 20.99
C PHE A 429 37.69 0.02 21.37
N LYS A 430 38.30 -0.63 20.37
CA LYS A 430 39.59 -1.34 20.54
C LYS A 430 40.43 -1.16 19.28
N CYS A 431 40.92 0.06 19.07
CA CYS A 431 42.07 0.30 18.23
C CYS A 431 43.14 0.99 19.09
N ASN A 432 44.33 0.40 19.11
CA ASN A 432 45.49 0.85 19.87
C ASN A 432 45.83 2.31 19.54
N LEU A 433 45.61 3.20 20.50
CA LEU A 433 46.14 4.56 20.48
C LEU A 433 47.59 4.53 20.96
N TYR A 434 48.52 4.68 20.01
CA TYR A 434 49.85 5.18 20.33
C TYR A 434 49.73 6.64 20.78
N HIS A 435 50.38 6.90 21.92
CA HIS A 435 50.83 8.18 22.48
C HIS A 435 50.36 9.50 21.87
N LEU A 436 49.70 10.31 22.71
CA LEU A 436 49.94 11.73 23.02
C LEU A 436 48.75 12.13 23.94
N GLY A 437 48.84 12.06 25.26
CA GLY A 437 49.57 13.01 26.10
C GLY A 437 48.61 14.09 26.63
N GLY A 438 48.10 13.95 27.86
CA GLY A 438 47.47 15.06 28.62
C GLY A 438 46.08 14.75 29.23
N PRO A 439 45.81 15.11 30.51
CA PRO A 439 44.71 14.54 31.27
C PRO A 439 43.48 15.46 31.29
N PHE A 440 42.29 14.97 30.94
CA PHE A 440 41.05 15.61 31.41
C PHE A 440 39.98 14.58 31.78
N LYS A 441 39.67 14.57 33.08
CA LYS A 441 38.52 13.88 33.70
C LYS A 441 37.22 14.43 33.13
N ILE A 442 36.33 13.56 32.67
CA ILE A 442 34.90 13.88 32.54
C ILE A 442 34.23 13.43 33.84
N VAL A 443 33.81 14.39 34.64
CA VAL A 443 32.78 14.19 35.67
C VAL A 443 31.49 14.76 35.08
N ALA A 444 30.45 13.93 35.07
CA ALA A 444 29.10 14.31 34.68
C ALA A 444 28.48 15.24 35.73
N ASP A 445 27.86 16.34 35.31
CA ASP A 445 26.60 16.78 35.94
C ASP A 445 25.78 17.69 35.00
N ALA A 446 24.46 17.65 35.19
CA ALA A 446 23.43 18.30 34.40
C ALA A 446 23.15 19.75 34.85
N ARG A 447 22.51 20.50 33.93
CA ARG A 447 21.86 21.84 34.06
C ARG A 447 22.75 23.06 33.76
N SER A 448 22.47 23.72 32.62
CA SER A 448 21.97 25.12 32.56
C SER A 448 21.92 25.67 31.12
N THR A 449 20.86 26.44 30.86
CA THR A 449 20.53 27.35 29.74
C THR A 449 21.69 28.04 29.01
N MET A 450 21.57 28.22 27.68
CA MET A 450 22.54 28.94 26.85
C MET A 450 21.88 30.08 26.05
N THR A 451 22.28 31.33 26.33
CA THR A 451 22.05 32.53 25.53
C THR A 451 23.16 32.70 24.49
N PHE A 452 22.84 33.08 23.25
CA PHE A 452 23.81 33.30 22.16
C PHE A 452 24.04 34.80 21.87
N HIS A 453 25.31 35.17 21.65
CA HIS A 453 25.78 36.54 21.43
C HIS A 453 25.57 37.04 19.97
N HIS A 454 25.31 38.35 19.83
CA HIS A 454 24.50 38.97 18.77
C HIS A 454 25.27 39.66 17.60
N SER A 455 26.61 39.59 17.48
CA SER A 455 27.37 40.54 16.62
C SER A 455 28.10 40.01 15.38
N THR A 456 28.36 38.70 15.26
CA THR A 456 29.14 38.16 14.12
C THR A 456 28.27 37.85 12.90
N PHE A 457 27.00 37.52 13.12
CA PHE A 457 26.06 37.09 12.08
C PHE A 457 25.54 38.25 11.21
N GLU A 458 25.32 39.44 11.79
CA GLU A 458 24.88 40.61 11.02
C GLU A 458 25.93 41.10 10.01
N ARG A 459 27.23 40.96 10.34
CA ARG A 459 28.32 41.36 9.42
C ARG A 459 28.40 40.49 8.17
N PHE A 460 28.03 39.22 8.30
CA PHE A 460 27.99 38.28 7.17
C PHE A 460 26.80 38.56 6.24
N VAL A 461 25.64 38.86 6.80
CA VAL A 461 24.43 39.21 6.04
C VAL A 461 24.56 40.56 5.32
N TYR A 462 25.30 41.52 5.91
CA TYR A 462 25.58 42.81 5.28
C TYR A 462 26.51 42.69 4.06
N PHE A 463 27.42 41.71 4.05
CA PHE A 463 28.32 41.45 2.92
C PHE A 463 27.57 40.95 1.68
N THR A 464 26.53 40.14 1.86
CA THR A 464 25.74 39.53 0.77
C THR A 464 24.64 40.44 0.22
N THR A 465 24.37 41.58 0.85
CA THR A 465 23.26 42.50 0.49
C THR A 465 23.72 43.83 -0.12
N ASN A 466 25.03 44.07 -0.26
CA ASN A 466 25.58 45.25 -0.94
C ASN A 466 25.86 44.96 -2.43
N ALA A 467 25.61 45.95 -3.30
CA ALA A 467 25.80 45.91 -4.75
C ALA A 467 27.18 45.38 -5.17
N TYR A 468 28.25 45.64 -4.40
CA TYR A 468 29.60 45.16 -4.68
C TYR A 468 29.76 43.62 -4.50
N GLY A 469 28.99 43.01 -3.58
CA GLY A 469 28.95 41.56 -3.36
C GLY A 469 28.08 40.83 -4.40
N LEU A 470 26.99 41.47 -4.83
CA LEU A 470 26.13 40.97 -5.90
C LEU A 470 26.82 41.04 -7.27
N GLU A 471 27.57 42.11 -7.55
CA GLU A 471 28.32 42.28 -8.81
C GLU A 471 29.42 41.23 -8.98
N ARG A 472 30.18 40.89 -7.92
CA ARG A 472 31.19 39.81 -7.97
C ARG A 472 30.56 38.44 -8.20
N THR A 473 29.38 38.20 -7.64
CA THR A 473 28.66 36.93 -7.79
C THR A 473 28.08 36.78 -9.20
N LEU A 474 27.51 37.85 -9.76
CA LEU A 474 27.00 37.87 -11.14
C LEU A 474 28.11 37.75 -12.19
N ARG A 475 29.28 38.40 -11.99
CA ARG A 475 30.44 38.24 -12.88
C ARG A 475 31.01 36.82 -12.86
N MET A 476 30.97 36.14 -11.72
CA MET A 476 31.41 34.73 -11.61
C MET A 476 30.44 33.78 -12.34
N VAL A 477 29.13 34.04 -12.25
CA VAL A 477 28.09 33.27 -12.97
C VAL A 477 28.15 33.55 -14.48
N GLN A 478 28.40 34.79 -14.90
CA GLN A 478 28.58 35.17 -16.30
C GLN A 478 29.83 34.52 -16.93
N ALA A 479 30.95 34.44 -16.19
CA ALA A 479 32.16 33.73 -16.62
C ALA A 479 31.92 32.22 -16.75
N LEU A 480 31.14 31.62 -15.85
CA LEU A 480 30.79 30.19 -15.90
C LEU A 480 29.86 29.85 -17.06
N LEU A 481 28.91 30.73 -17.41
CA LEU A 481 28.02 30.56 -18.55
C LEU A 481 28.73 30.74 -19.90
N GLN A 482 29.67 31.68 -20.01
CA GLN A 482 30.51 31.85 -21.21
C GLN A 482 31.43 30.66 -21.45
N ILE A 483 31.88 29.96 -20.39
CA ILE A 483 32.65 28.71 -20.49
C ILE A 483 31.76 27.54 -20.96
N VAL A 484 30.47 27.54 -20.62
CA VAL A 484 29.51 26.50 -21.01
C VAL A 484 29.09 26.62 -22.48
N THR A 485 29.10 27.82 -23.05
CA THR A 485 28.71 28.05 -24.46
C THR A 485 29.86 28.01 -25.46
N HIS A 486 31.12 28.15 -25.05
CA HIS A 486 32.23 28.35 -26.00
C HIS A 486 33.02 27.08 -26.41
N TYR A 487 32.74 25.90 -25.85
CA TYR A 487 33.41 24.65 -26.29
C TYR A 487 32.41 23.49 -26.50
N SER A 488 31.65 23.62 -27.59
CA SER A 488 31.28 22.56 -28.55
C SER A 488 30.67 21.24 -28.05
N LEU A 489 29.36 21.21 -27.79
CA LEU A 489 28.54 20.04 -28.09
C LEU A 489 27.92 20.26 -29.49
N PRO A 490 28.31 19.50 -30.53
CA PRO A 490 27.82 19.74 -31.87
C PRO A 490 26.30 19.56 -31.92
N PHE A 491 25.60 20.59 -32.40
CA PHE A 491 24.13 20.68 -32.45
C PHE A 491 23.46 19.44 -33.10
N ASN A 492 24.18 18.78 -34.00
CA ASN A 492 23.78 17.53 -34.66
C ASN A 492 23.55 16.37 -33.70
N LEU A 493 24.23 16.33 -32.55
CA LEU A 493 24.10 15.27 -31.55
C LEU A 493 22.81 15.45 -30.73
N LEU A 494 22.46 16.70 -30.43
CA LEU A 494 21.25 17.04 -29.67
C LEU A 494 19.98 16.78 -30.49
N THR A 495 20.02 17.09 -31.79
CA THR A 495 18.91 16.78 -32.72
C THR A 495 18.79 15.28 -32.98
N CYS A 496 19.89 14.52 -33.00
CA CYS A 496 19.85 13.06 -33.13
C CYS A 496 19.24 12.39 -31.88
N LEU A 497 19.56 12.88 -30.68
CA LEU A 497 19.01 12.40 -29.41
C LEU A 497 17.50 12.66 -29.30
N LEU A 498 17.06 13.87 -29.66
CA LEU A 498 15.63 14.24 -29.61
C LEU A 498 14.83 13.58 -30.74
N GLY A 499 15.41 13.42 -31.93
CA GLY A 499 14.76 12.78 -33.07
C GLY A 499 14.57 11.27 -32.90
N ARG A 500 15.52 10.56 -32.25
CA ARG A 500 15.44 9.09 -32.08
C ARG A 500 14.59 8.65 -30.88
N ILE A 501 14.49 9.45 -29.82
CA ILE A 501 13.63 9.16 -28.66
C ILE A 501 12.14 9.30 -29.02
N ALA A 502 11.80 10.16 -29.99
CA ALA A 502 10.42 10.43 -30.34
C ALA A 502 9.78 9.41 -31.31
N LEU A 503 10.56 8.56 -32.02
CA LEU A 503 10.02 7.83 -33.18
C LEU A 503 10.47 6.36 -33.41
N SER A 504 11.08 5.63 -32.45
CA SER A 504 11.36 4.19 -32.68
C SER A 504 10.99 3.25 -31.54
N THR A 505 10.16 2.25 -31.85
CA THR A 505 9.74 1.11 -31.01
C THR A 505 10.70 -0.10 -31.08
N THR A 506 12.00 0.12 -31.33
CA THR A 506 13.03 -0.93 -31.29
C THR A 506 14.20 -0.55 -30.38
N PRO A 507 14.92 -1.51 -29.76
CA PRO A 507 16.00 -1.22 -28.81
C PRO A 507 17.18 -0.56 -29.52
N LEU A 508 17.72 0.53 -28.97
CA LEU A 508 18.91 1.20 -29.50
C LEU A 508 20.18 0.39 -29.19
N GLU A 509 20.83 -0.15 -30.22
CA GLU A 509 22.25 -0.54 -30.16
C GLU A 509 23.13 0.69 -30.39
N TRP A 510 24.04 0.96 -29.45
CA TRP A 510 25.01 2.06 -29.53
C TRP A 510 26.36 1.50 -29.97
N ASP A 511 26.96 2.08 -31.00
CA ASP A 511 28.33 1.76 -31.41
C ASP A 511 29.34 2.18 -30.31
N HIS A 512 30.33 1.33 -30.06
CA HIS A 512 31.32 1.44 -28.99
C HIS A 512 32.09 2.78 -29.02
N ASP A 513 32.33 3.34 -30.21
CA ASP A 513 33.07 4.60 -30.37
C ASP A 513 32.25 5.84 -29.96
N THR A 514 30.92 5.78 -30.12
CA THR A 514 30.05 6.94 -29.81
C THR A 514 29.75 7.02 -28.31
N ALA A 515 29.61 5.86 -27.65
CA ALA A 515 29.44 5.77 -26.20
C ALA A 515 30.71 6.23 -25.43
N GLY A 516 31.90 5.95 -25.98
CA GLY A 516 33.18 6.33 -25.39
C GLY A 516 33.42 7.84 -25.29
N GLN A 517 32.92 8.63 -26.25
CA GLN A 517 33.10 10.09 -26.28
C GLN A 517 32.00 10.87 -25.50
N LEU A 518 30.80 10.31 -25.40
CA LEU A 518 29.65 10.95 -24.74
C LEU A 518 29.71 10.86 -23.21
N LEU A 519 30.22 9.74 -22.69
CA LEU A 519 30.19 9.45 -21.25
C LEU A 519 31.00 10.46 -20.40
N PRO A 520 32.23 10.88 -20.77
CA PRO A 520 32.99 11.86 -19.98
C PRO A 520 32.35 13.25 -19.98
N THR A 521 31.75 13.64 -21.10
CA THR A 521 31.07 14.93 -21.29
C THR A 521 29.79 15.01 -20.45
N LEU A 522 29.01 13.93 -20.41
CA LEU A 522 27.81 13.81 -19.58
C LEU A 522 28.13 13.78 -18.08
N ILE A 523 29.22 13.10 -17.68
CA ILE A 523 29.70 13.11 -16.29
C ILE A 523 30.09 14.53 -15.87
N THR A 524 30.82 15.25 -16.73
CA THR A 524 31.23 16.64 -16.46
C THR A 524 30.04 17.60 -16.38
N LEU A 525 29.05 17.44 -17.26
CA LEU A 525 27.81 18.23 -17.24
C LEU A 525 26.99 17.97 -15.97
N ARG A 526 26.86 16.70 -15.55
CA ARG A 526 26.19 16.28 -14.32
C ARG A 526 26.84 16.91 -13.09
N SER A 527 28.16 16.91 -13.01
CA SER A 527 28.90 17.52 -11.90
C SER A 527 28.72 19.03 -11.83
N ARG A 528 28.65 19.72 -12.98
CA ARG A 528 28.44 21.18 -13.04
C ARG A 528 27.01 21.59 -12.70
N VAL A 529 26.00 20.84 -13.14
CA VAL A 529 24.58 21.05 -12.76
C VAL A 529 24.37 20.80 -11.26
N ALA A 530 25.07 19.82 -10.69
CA ALA A 530 25.03 19.54 -9.24
C ALA A 530 25.60 20.71 -8.42
N ILE A 531 26.67 21.36 -8.87
CA ILE A 531 27.26 22.54 -8.21
C ILE A 531 26.34 23.77 -8.29
N THR A 532 25.64 23.99 -9.40
CA THR A 532 24.67 25.09 -9.52
C THR A 532 23.45 24.87 -8.62
N ARG A 533 22.91 23.65 -8.56
CA ARG A 533 21.87 23.27 -7.59
C ARG A 533 22.34 23.49 -6.14
N ARG A 534 23.63 23.29 -5.85
CA ARG A 534 24.27 23.46 -4.54
C ARG A 534 24.32 24.91 -4.07
N CYS A 535 24.60 25.88 -4.92
CA CYS A 535 24.55 27.30 -4.53
C CYS A 535 23.11 27.73 -4.17
N ILE A 536 22.13 27.34 -4.99
CA ILE A 536 20.72 27.69 -4.77
C ILE A 536 20.18 27.11 -3.45
N ARG A 537 20.56 25.87 -3.09
CA ARG A 537 20.11 25.21 -1.85
C ARG A 537 20.72 25.82 -0.58
N LEU A 538 21.97 26.26 -0.62
CA LEU A 538 22.61 26.95 0.51
C LEU A 538 21.94 28.31 0.78
N PHE A 539 21.54 29.04 -0.26
CA PHE A 539 20.77 30.28 -0.09
C PHE A 539 19.38 30.00 0.50
N ARG A 540 18.69 28.94 0.07
CA ARG A 540 17.41 28.51 0.67
C ARG A 540 17.51 28.08 2.13
N PHE A 541 18.63 27.46 2.54
CA PHE A 541 18.90 27.17 3.95
C PHE A 541 18.97 28.46 4.80
N LEU A 542 19.67 29.48 4.30
CA LEU A 542 19.79 30.77 4.99
C LEU A 542 18.44 31.51 5.04
N GLU A 543 17.65 31.43 3.97
CA GLU A 543 16.28 31.97 3.92
C GLU A 543 15.34 31.29 4.91
N ALA A 544 15.39 29.95 5.05
CA ALA A 544 14.54 29.21 6.00
C ALA A 544 14.81 29.62 7.46
N PHE A 545 16.09 29.79 7.83
CA PHE A 545 16.45 30.28 9.16
C PHE A 545 16.10 31.75 9.37
N HIS A 546 16.24 32.60 8.34
CA HIS A 546 15.79 33.99 8.41
C HIS A 546 14.27 34.12 8.57
N GLY A 547 13.49 33.27 7.87
CA GLY A 547 12.03 33.19 7.97
C GLY A 547 11.56 32.75 9.37
N ALA A 548 12.17 31.70 9.93
CA ALA A 548 11.91 31.26 11.31
C ALA A 548 12.21 32.38 12.32
N TRP A 549 13.31 33.10 12.14
CA TRP A 549 13.68 34.24 12.99
C TRP A 549 12.70 35.41 12.89
N LYS A 550 12.20 35.72 11.69
CA LYS A 550 11.22 36.80 11.46
C LYS A 550 9.90 36.48 12.17
N LEU A 551 9.39 35.24 12.03
CA LEU A 551 8.18 34.74 12.73
C LEU A 551 8.34 34.76 14.25
N TYR A 552 9.53 34.39 14.74
CA TYR A 552 9.83 34.45 16.17
C TYR A 552 9.87 35.89 16.70
N ARG A 553 10.32 36.87 15.92
CA ARG A 553 10.45 38.26 16.41
C ARG A 553 9.21 39.14 16.22
N HIS A 554 8.41 38.92 15.16
CA HIS A 554 7.37 39.88 14.74
C HIS A 554 5.93 39.46 15.06
N THR A 555 5.67 38.21 15.48
CA THR A 555 4.32 37.77 15.86
C THR A 555 4.04 38.05 17.34
N PRO A 556 2.99 38.79 17.72
CA PRO A 556 2.68 39.07 19.12
C PRO A 556 2.31 37.80 19.90
N HIS A 557 2.53 37.82 21.22
CA HIS A 557 2.11 36.75 22.13
C HIS A 557 0.57 36.71 22.25
N GLN A 558 -0.01 35.60 22.74
CA GLN A 558 -1.47 35.48 22.91
C GLN A 558 -2.06 36.67 23.69
N PRO A 559 -3.28 37.12 23.33
CA PRO A 559 -3.85 38.38 23.81
C PRO A 559 -4.01 38.48 25.33
N ASP A 560 -4.07 37.36 26.06
CA ASP A 560 -4.37 37.33 27.49
C ASP A 560 -3.13 37.37 28.40
N HIS A 561 -1.90 37.29 27.86
CA HIS A 561 -0.68 37.35 28.67
C HIS A 561 0.51 37.98 27.91
N PRO A 562 0.89 39.25 28.22
CA PRO A 562 2.13 39.82 27.72
C PRO A 562 3.33 39.05 28.32
N GLY A 563 3.90 38.13 27.54
CA GLY A 563 5.00 37.22 27.92
C GLY A 563 4.67 35.73 27.87
N GLY A 564 3.44 35.33 27.51
CA GLY A 564 3.04 33.92 27.34
C GLY A 564 3.62 33.25 26.08
N PRO A 565 3.51 31.92 25.90
CA PRO A 565 3.96 31.24 24.68
C PRO A 565 3.25 31.78 23.43
N LYS A 566 3.94 31.80 22.28
CA LYS A 566 3.32 32.17 20.99
C LYS A 566 2.19 31.18 20.63
N PRO A 567 1.26 31.57 19.75
CA PRO A 567 0.22 30.66 19.25
C PRO A 567 0.84 29.36 18.68
N LEU A 568 0.18 28.23 18.95
CA LEU A 568 0.70 26.89 18.65
C LEU A 568 1.06 26.69 17.16
N ASP A 569 0.22 27.21 16.26
CA ASP A 569 0.44 27.25 14.81
C ASP A 569 1.74 27.98 14.43
N VAL A 570 2.02 29.12 15.07
CA VAL A 570 3.25 29.90 14.83
C VAL A 570 4.47 29.17 15.38
N TRP A 571 4.34 28.50 16.53
CA TRP A 571 5.40 27.65 17.08
C TRP A 571 5.71 26.46 16.18
N LEU A 572 4.68 25.81 15.63
CA LEU A 572 4.82 24.70 14.69
C LEU A 572 5.49 25.16 13.38
N ASP A 573 5.14 26.33 12.86
CA ASP A 573 5.78 26.88 11.67
C ASP A 573 7.27 27.21 11.90
N ILE A 574 7.63 27.81 13.05
CA ILE A 574 9.03 28.10 13.41
C ILE A 574 9.84 26.80 13.54
N THR A 575 9.25 25.79 14.17
CA THR A 575 9.87 24.47 14.37
C THR A 575 10.03 23.73 13.04
N GLY A 576 9.02 23.78 12.18
CA GLY A 576 9.05 23.21 10.83
C GLY A 576 10.12 23.86 9.94
N CYS A 577 10.23 25.20 9.95
CA CYS A 577 11.28 25.92 9.23
C CYS A 577 12.68 25.55 9.72
N SER A 578 12.84 25.34 11.03
CA SER A 578 14.11 24.95 11.64
C SER A 578 14.53 23.53 11.26
N PHE A 579 13.59 22.57 11.25
CA PHE A 579 13.84 21.21 10.78
C PHE A 579 14.14 21.15 9.27
N SER A 580 13.43 21.96 8.47
CA SER A 580 13.71 22.08 7.03
C SER A 580 15.13 22.62 6.77
N GLY A 581 15.55 23.61 7.57
CA GLY A 581 16.93 24.10 7.56
C GLY A 581 17.96 23.02 7.94
N MET A 582 17.71 22.23 8.99
CA MET A 582 18.60 21.11 9.38
C MET A 582 18.69 20.02 8.30
N ASN A 583 17.58 19.70 7.64
CA ASN A 583 17.59 18.79 6.48
C ASN A 583 18.50 19.32 5.37
N LEU A 584 18.29 20.56 4.92
CA LEU A 584 19.09 21.17 3.86
C LEU A 584 20.59 21.25 4.23
N LEU A 585 20.91 21.44 5.51
CA LEU A 585 22.28 21.43 6.01
C LEU A 585 22.92 20.04 5.94
N LEU A 586 22.22 19.00 6.41
CA LEU A 586 22.73 17.62 6.43
C LEU A 586 22.85 17.04 5.01
N GLU A 587 21.89 17.32 4.12
CA GLU A 587 22.04 17.00 2.70
C GLU A 587 23.24 17.72 2.08
N SER A 588 23.52 18.95 2.52
CA SER A 588 24.69 19.69 2.04
C SER A 588 26.02 19.08 2.52
N LEU A 589 26.03 18.39 3.66
CA LEU A 589 27.22 17.66 4.14
C LEU A 589 27.51 16.41 3.31
N LEU A 590 26.52 15.80 2.68
CA LEU A 590 26.67 14.61 1.81
C LEU A 590 27.29 14.91 0.44
N LEU A 591 27.28 16.19 0.04
CA LEU A 591 27.74 16.66 -1.27
C LEU A 591 29.16 16.25 -1.68
N PRO A 592 30.18 16.18 -0.80
CA PRO A 592 31.53 15.81 -1.19
C PRO A 592 31.61 14.38 -1.78
N ASN A 593 30.79 13.45 -1.31
CA ASN A 593 30.74 12.08 -1.86
C ASN A 593 30.10 12.00 -3.24
N ALA A 594 29.16 12.89 -3.56
CA ALA A 594 28.51 12.94 -4.86
C ALA A 594 29.37 13.62 -5.95
N LEU A 595 30.43 14.34 -5.56
CA LEU A 595 31.29 15.12 -6.45
C LEU A 595 32.54 14.38 -6.91
N VAL A 596 32.99 13.38 -6.15
CA VAL A 596 34.21 12.63 -6.45
C VAL A 596 33.80 11.27 -7.01
N GLY A 597 34.06 11.06 -8.31
CA GLY A 597 33.77 9.79 -8.98
C GLY A 597 34.45 8.60 -8.30
N ASP A 598 33.99 7.39 -8.63
CA ASP A 598 34.32 6.12 -7.97
C ASP A 598 35.82 5.98 -7.65
N GLY A 599 36.18 6.31 -6.40
CA GLY A 599 37.55 6.18 -5.91
C GLY A 599 37.89 6.98 -4.65
N LEU A 600 37.23 8.12 -4.39
CA LEU A 600 37.52 8.96 -3.22
C LEU A 600 36.25 9.51 -2.56
N ARG A 601 35.62 8.68 -1.73
CA ARG A 601 34.50 9.13 -0.88
C ARG A 601 35.06 9.80 0.38
N VAL A 602 34.62 11.03 0.66
CA VAL A 602 34.97 11.80 1.85
C VAL A 602 34.33 11.19 3.10
N TRP A 603 33.08 10.74 2.98
CA TRP A 603 32.37 9.97 3.99
C TRP A 603 32.38 8.49 3.58
N GLY A 604 32.57 7.57 4.53
CA GLY A 604 32.36 6.15 4.24
C GLY A 604 30.91 5.89 3.79
N ALA A 605 30.67 4.81 3.04
CA ALA A 605 29.34 4.47 2.55
C ALA A 605 28.28 4.36 3.67
N GLU A 606 28.71 3.92 4.86
CA GLU A 606 27.87 3.83 6.05
C GLU A 606 27.56 5.21 6.67
N THR A 607 28.55 6.12 6.70
CA THR A 607 28.37 7.49 7.17
C THR A 607 27.50 8.30 6.23
N GLU A 608 27.65 8.10 4.92
CA GLU A 608 26.80 8.68 3.88
C GLU A 608 25.35 8.21 4.01
N ALA A 609 25.14 6.90 4.19
CA ALA A 609 23.80 6.36 4.43
C ALA A 609 23.18 6.93 5.71
N THR A 610 23.97 7.06 6.77
CA THR A 610 23.50 7.61 8.06
C THR A 610 23.12 9.08 7.94
N LEU A 611 23.98 9.92 7.36
CA LEU A 611 23.70 11.34 7.14
C LEU A 611 22.47 11.55 6.24
N ASN A 612 22.26 10.67 5.25
CA ASN A 612 21.09 10.72 4.37
C ASN A 612 19.81 10.34 5.13
N VAL A 613 19.86 9.29 5.96
CA VAL A 613 18.74 8.90 6.82
C VAL A 613 18.39 10.02 7.81
N GLU A 614 19.37 10.65 8.45
CA GLU A 614 19.11 11.76 9.37
C GLU A 614 18.55 12.99 8.66
N ALA A 615 19.07 13.34 7.47
CA ALA A 615 18.51 14.42 6.66
C ALA A 615 17.02 14.17 6.33
N GLN A 616 16.70 12.98 5.84
CA GLN A 616 15.32 12.58 5.52
C GLN A 616 14.40 12.56 6.76
N ARG A 617 14.94 12.26 7.96
CA ARG A 617 14.17 12.39 9.21
C ARG A 617 13.83 13.83 9.55
N PHE A 618 14.78 14.76 9.41
CA PHE A 618 14.51 16.18 9.63
C PHE A 618 13.54 16.74 8.58
N TRP A 619 13.60 16.26 7.34
CA TRP A 619 12.62 16.59 6.31
C TRP A 619 11.22 16.12 6.70
N PHE A 620 11.09 14.87 7.15
CA PHE A 620 9.82 14.31 7.61
C PHE A 620 9.26 15.06 8.83
N LEU A 621 10.10 15.40 9.81
CA LEU A 621 9.69 16.19 10.97
C LEU A 621 9.23 17.59 10.59
N ALA A 622 9.89 18.23 9.61
CA ALA A 622 9.45 19.52 9.09
C ALA A 622 8.06 19.43 8.44
N LEU A 623 7.83 18.38 7.64
CA LEU A 623 6.54 18.11 7.00
C LEU A 623 5.43 17.86 8.02
N VAL A 624 5.70 17.06 9.07
CA VAL A 624 4.75 16.81 10.16
C VAL A 624 4.37 18.11 10.87
N CYS A 625 5.34 18.98 11.15
CA CYS A 625 5.08 20.29 11.75
C CYS A 625 4.20 21.16 10.84
N SER A 626 4.44 21.18 9.52
CA SER A 626 3.63 21.95 8.56
C SER A 626 2.19 21.43 8.46
N ILE A 627 1.99 20.11 8.43
CA ILE A 627 0.66 19.48 8.40
C ILE A 627 -0.07 19.77 9.72
N ALA A 628 0.61 19.67 10.86
CA ALA A 628 0.02 19.99 12.15
C ALA A 628 -0.36 21.47 12.26
N ALA A 629 0.47 22.38 11.75
CA ALA A 629 0.17 23.81 11.71
C ALA A 629 -1.05 24.11 10.83
N ALA A 630 -1.14 23.48 9.65
CA ALA A 630 -2.30 23.59 8.76
C ALA A 630 -3.58 23.04 9.40
N ALA A 631 -3.52 21.89 10.09
CA ALA A 631 -4.65 21.33 10.81
C ALA A 631 -5.12 22.23 11.95
N VAL A 632 -4.21 22.82 12.73
CA VAL A 632 -4.55 23.79 13.78
C VAL A 632 -5.19 25.05 13.19
N ARG A 633 -4.71 25.55 12.05
CA ARG A 633 -5.33 26.66 11.33
C ARG A 633 -6.74 26.30 10.83
N MET A 634 -6.92 25.11 10.26
CA MET A 634 -8.22 24.62 9.80
C MET A 634 -9.24 24.48 10.94
N VAL A 635 -8.82 23.96 12.10
CA VAL A 635 -9.68 23.85 13.29
C VAL A 635 -10.08 25.23 13.80
N LYS A 636 -9.17 26.21 13.80
CA LYS A 636 -9.51 27.60 14.12
C LYS A 636 -10.53 28.17 13.13
N ILE A 637 -10.36 27.94 11.83
CA ILE A 637 -11.32 28.41 10.81
C ILE A 637 -12.70 27.74 10.98
N MET A 638 -12.75 26.44 11.28
CA MET A 638 -14.00 25.73 11.52
C MET A 638 -14.70 26.15 12.84
N ALA A 639 -13.93 26.54 13.86
CA ALA A 639 -14.47 27.05 15.12
C ALA A 639 -15.09 28.46 15.00
N TYR A 640 -14.81 29.18 13.89
CA TYR A 640 -15.33 30.53 13.60
C TYR A 640 -16.25 30.57 12.37
N ALA A 641 -16.90 29.46 12.01
CA ALA A 641 -17.95 29.48 10.98
C ALA A 641 -19.25 30.08 11.56
N PRO A 642 -19.83 31.15 10.97
CA PRO A 642 -21.13 31.65 11.41
C PRO A 642 -22.23 30.64 11.03
N VAL A 643 -23.16 30.42 11.96
CA VAL A 643 -24.35 29.57 11.77
C VAL A 643 -25.25 30.21 10.70
N PRO A 644 -25.83 29.45 9.75
CA PRO A 644 -26.76 30.02 8.77
C PRO A 644 -28.07 30.42 9.44
N GLU A 645 -28.51 31.66 9.28
CA GLU A 645 -29.88 32.07 9.61
C GLU A 645 -30.86 31.45 8.61
N THR A 646 -31.65 30.47 9.07
CA THR A 646 -32.83 29.99 8.35
C THR A 646 -33.99 30.96 8.54
N GLY A 647 -34.53 31.48 7.44
CA GLY A 647 -35.66 32.40 7.44
C GLY A 647 -37.04 31.76 7.67
N GLU A 648 -37.96 32.66 8.04
CA GLU A 648 -39.42 32.65 7.95
C GLU A 648 -40.28 31.93 9.02
N VAL A 649 -40.84 32.77 9.91
CA VAL A 649 -42.27 32.96 10.25
C VAL A 649 -43.13 31.71 10.44
N PHE A 650 -43.57 31.44 11.69
CA PHE A 650 -44.99 31.39 12.10
C PHE A 650 -45.12 31.13 13.62
N GLY A 651 -45.83 32.03 14.32
CA GLY A 651 -46.83 31.66 15.34
C GLY A 651 -46.43 31.58 16.82
N ASP A 652 -46.60 32.71 17.52
CA ASP A 652 -47.22 32.91 18.84
C ASP A 652 -46.91 32.01 20.06
N GLY A 653 -46.60 32.69 21.19
CA GLY A 653 -46.99 32.20 22.52
C GLY A 653 -46.06 32.53 23.68
N SER A 654 -46.12 33.77 24.16
CA SER A 654 -45.98 34.23 25.56
C SER A 654 -45.13 33.44 26.58
N CYS A 655 -44.19 34.13 27.25
CA CYS A 655 -44.00 34.25 28.72
C CYS A 655 -42.56 34.74 29.02
N THR A 656 -42.36 36.05 29.25
CA THR A 656 -42.15 36.70 30.56
C THR A 656 -41.00 36.14 31.41
N GLY A 657 -40.01 36.97 31.72
CA GLY A 657 -39.07 36.73 32.83
C GLY A 657 -37.83 37.61 32.80
N GLU A 658 -37.85 38.67 33.60
CA GLU A 658 -36.82 39.68 33.81
C GLU A 658 -35.47 39.16 34.35
N ALA A 659 -34.38 39.81 33.93
CA ALA A 659 -33.23 40.25 34.73
C ALA A 659 -32.11 40.65 33.75
N ALA A 660 -31.26 41.67 33.91
CA ALA A 660 -31.13 42.81 34.80
C ALA A 660 -29.83 43.49 34.31
N ALA A 661 -29.87 44.81 34.11
CA ALA A 661 -28.76 45.61 33.60
C ALA A 661 -27.53 45.65 34.53
N ARG A 662 -26.33 45.84 33.95
CA ARG A 662 -25.30 46.75 34.49
C ARG A 662 -24.52 47.47 33.37
N HIS A 663 -24.46 48.79 33.56
CA HIS A 663 -23.88 49.86 32.76
C HIS A 663 -22.38 49.80 32.45
N GLY A 664 -21.97 50.55 31.42
CA GLY A 664 -20.67 51.23 31.38
C GLY A 664 -20.31 51.83 30.02
N GLU A 665 -20.74 53.07 29.77
CA GLU A 665 -20.46 53.88 28.57
C GLU A 665 -18.97 54.22 28.36
N GLY A 666 -18.56 54.32 27.10
CA GLY A 666 -17.30 54.92 26.65
C GLY A 666 -17.29 55.03 25.13
N GLY A 667 -17.71 56.19 24.62
CA GLY A 667 -18.03 56.41 23.21
C GLY A 667 -16.84 56.58 22.25
N GLY A 668 -17.15 56.49 20.95
CA GLY A 668 -16.33 57.09 19.90
C GLY A 668 -16.34 56.35 18.56
N GLY A 669 -17.36 56.61 17.72
CA GLY A 669 -17.31 56.37 16.28
C GLY A 669 -18.49 55.57 15.73
N VAL A 670 -19.61 56.25 15.42
CA VAL A 670 -20.69 55.67 14.61
C VAL A 670 -20.12 55.47 13.20
N ARG A 671 -19.89 54.22 12.80
CA ARG A 671 -19.51 53.86 11.44
C ARG A 671 -20.75 53.95 10.56
N THR A 672 -20.58 54.46 9.35
CA THR A 672 -21.69 54.52 8.39
C THR A 672 -21.98 53.12 7.83
N PRO A 673 -23.23 52.77 7.46
CA PRO A 673 -23.55 51.45 6.90
C PRO A 673 -22.72 51.09 5.66
N ALA A 674 -22.26 52.10 4.90
CA ALA A 674 -21.36 51.92 3.77
C ALA A 674 -19.92 51.57 4.17
N GLN A 675 -19.46 51.97 5.36
CA GLN A 675 -18.15 51.59 5.91
C GLN A 675 -18.18 50.21 6.57
N GLU A 676 -19.30 49.83 7.20
CA GLU A 676 -19.50 48.46 7.69
C GLU A 676 -19.64 47.48 6.53
N ASN A 677 -20.41 47.80 5.49
CA ASN A 677 -20.51 46.94 4.30
C ASN A 677 -19.20 46.84 3.50
N ALA A 678 -18.38 47.91 3.45
CA ALA A 678 -17.08 47.86 2.77
C ALA A 678 -16.00 47.13 3.60
N GLU A 679 -16.05 47.19 4.93
CA GLU A 679 -15.19 46.37 5.81
C GLU A 679 -15.64 44.90 5.83
N GLU A 680 -16.96 44.62 5.75
CA GLU A 680 -17.50 43.27 5.63
C GLU A 680 -17.20 42.65 4.26
N ASP A 681 -17.33 43.39 3.15
CA ASP A 681 -16.94 42.89 1.82
C ASP A 681 -15.42 42.70 1.72
N MET A 682 -14.59 43.60 2.26
CA MET A 682 -13.14 43.38 2.33
C MET A 682 -12.73 42.25 3.28
N SER A 683 -13.46 42.03 4.37
CA SER A 683 -13.24 40.92 5.31
C SER A 683 -13.63 39.59 4.67
N ALA A 684 -14.78 39.54 3.98
CA ALA A 684 -15.26 38.36 3.27
C ALA A 684 -14.38 38.01 2.05
N GLU A 685 -13.85 39.01 1.34
CA GLU A 685 -12.92 38.81 0.23
C GLU A 685 -11.51 38.45 0.71
N GLY A 686 -11.08 38.98 1.86
CA GLY A 686 -9.86 38.58 2.57
C GLY A 686 -9.92 37.13 3.09
N GLU A 687 -11.06 36.71 3.63
CA GLU A 687 -11.30 35.34 4.09
C GLU A 687 -11.44 34.35 2.93
N ARG A 688 -12.12 34.72 1.83
CA ARG A 688 -12.16 33.91 0.60
C ARG A 688 -10.77 33.73 -0.01
N ARG A 689 -9.96 34.79 -0.09
CA ARG A 689 -8.58 34.71 -0.58
C ARG A 689 -7.67 33.91 0.36
N SER A 690 -7.84 34.01 1.68
CA SER A 690 -7.07 33.21 2.64
C SER A 690 -7.40 31.72 2.50
N ARG A 691 -8.66 31.36 2.24
CA ARG A 691 -9.08 29.98 1.96
C ARG A 691 -8.49 29.45 0.65
N GLU A 692 -8.51 30.23 -0.44
CA GLU A 692 -7.87 29.82 -1.71
C GLU A 692 -6.36 29.60 -1.58
N ILE A 693 -5.68 30.38 -0.72
CA ILE A 693 -4.25 30.25 -0.45
C ILE A 693 -3.96 28.99 0.38
N ASP A 694 -4.76 28.72 1.41
CA ASP A 694 -4.63 27.50 2.22
C ASP A 694 -4.97 26.24 1.41
N GLU A 695 -5.91 26.32 0.46
CA GLU A 695 -6.22 25.25 -0.51
C GLU A 695 -5.06 24.99 -1.47
N LYS A 696 -4.46 26.03 -2.08
CA LYS A 696 -3.27 25.88 -2.95
C LYS A 696 -2.05 25.35 -2.19
N SER A 697 -1.88 25.73 -0.92
CA SER A 697 -0.82 25.21 -0.05
C SER A 697 -1.05 23.74 0.31
N ALA A 698 -2.30 23.32 0.50
CA ALA A 698 -2.68 21.93 0.69
C ALA A 698 -2.47 21.09 -0.58
N GLU A 699 -2.80 21.62 -1.76
CA GLU A 699 -2.53 20.97 -3.05
C GLU A 699 -1.03 20.79 -3.31
N THR A 700 -0.22 21.82 -3.05
CA THR A 700 1.25 21.76 -3.19
C THR A 700 1.84 20.74 -2.21
N SER A 701 1.35 20.71 -0.97
CA SER A 701 1.75 19.73 0.05
C SER A 701 1.33 18.29 -0.31
N ALA A 702 0.21 18.12 -1.02
CA ALA A 702 -0.24 16.81 -1.51
C ALA A 702 0.63 16.29 -2.67
N ILE A 703 1.09 17.19 -3.56
CA ILE A 703 2.06 16.85 -4.62
C ILE A 703 3.42 16.48 -4.01
N ASP A 704 3.87 17.22 -2.99
CA ASP A 704 5.12 16.93 -2.28
C ASP A 704 5.07 15.62 -1.48
N LEU A 705 3.88 15.13 -1.10
CA LEU A 705 3.69 13.82 -0.48
C LEU A 705 3.89 12.65 -1.46
N ALA A 706 3.66 12.88 -2.76
CA ALA A 706 3.78 11.86 -3.80
C ALA A 706 5.25 11.49 -4.10
N VAL A 707 6.18 12.41 -3.87
CA VAL A 707 7.61 12.20 -4.14
C VAL A 707 8.24 11.18 -3.16
N PRO A 708 8.13 11.32 -1.82
CA PRO A 708 8.48 10.25 -0.88
C PRO A 708 7.58 9.04 -1.05
N GLY A 709 6.29 9.23 -1.37
CA GLY A 709 5.40 8.13 -1.73
C GLY A 709 6.01 7.24 -2.80
N SER A 710 6.68 7.80 -3.81
CA SER A 710 7.37 7.01 -4.83
C SER A 710 8.71 6.39 -4.37
N VAL A 711 9.47 7.09 -3.52
CA VAL A 711 10.79 6.63 -3.02
C VAL A 711 10.65 5.54 -1.95
N VAL A 712 9.62 5.63 -1.11
CA VAL A 712 9.25 4.65 -0.07
C VAL A 712 8.28 3.58 -0.64
N GLY A 713 7.83 3.73 -1.90
CA GLY A 713 7.09 2.73 -2.66
C GLY A 713 5.58 2.68 -2.42
N TRP A 714 5.00 3.72 -1.80
CA TRP A 714 3.57 3.89 -1.55
C TRP A 714 2.78 4.47 -2.73
N VAL A 715 3.45 5.10 -3.70
CA VAL A 715 2.85 5.64 -4.94
C VAL A 715 3.63 5.07 -6.13
N PRO A 716 2.99 4.29 -7.03
CA PRO A 716 3.68 3.74 -8.19
C PRO A 716 3.90 4.85 -9.23
N ALA A 717 5.11 5.38 -9.28
CA ALA A 717 5.51 6.43 -10.23
C ALA A 717 6.80 6.02 -10.95
N SER A 718 6.84 6.18 -12.28
CA SER A 718 8.08 5.97 -13.03
C SER A 718 9.10 7.05 -12.67
N SER A 719 10.41 6.78 -12.76
CA SER A 719 11.45 7.77 -12.44
C SER A 719 11.31 9.08 -13.26
N GLY A 720 10.76 9.00 -14.47
CA GLY A 720 10.41 10.17 -15.29
C GLY A 720 9.20 10.95 -14.77
N MET A 721 8.18 10.26 -14.24
CA MET A 721 7.01 10.89 -13.60
C MET A 721 7.38 11.56 -12.28
N VAL A 722 8.26 10.95 -11.48
CA VAL A 722 8.84 11.58 -10.29
C VAL A 722 9.63 12.84 -10.67
N GLY A 723 10.42 12.78 -11.75
CA GLY A 723 11.12 13.95 -12.29
C GLY A 723 10.18 15.09 -12.72
N LEU A 724 9.07 14.76 -13.38
CA LEU A 724 8.02 15.71 -13.79
C LEU A 724 7.26 16.29 -12.60
N LEU A 725 6.93 15.48 -11.59
CA LEU A 725 6.29 15.93 -10.35
C LEU A 725 7.22 16.84 -9.53
N MET A 726 8.51 16.52 -9.46
CA MET A 726 9.52 17.38 -8.84
C MET A 726 9.69 18.70 -9.59
N LEU A 727 9.62 18.69 -10.93
CA LEU A 727 9.63 19.91 -11.75
C LEU A 727 8.36 20.75 -11.54
N GLY A 728 7.19 20.11 -11.48
CA GLY A 728 5.91 20.73 -11.21
C GLY A 728 5.82 21.36 -9.82
N SER A 729 6.21 20.61 -8.78
CA SER A 729 6.35 21.13 -7.40
C SER A 729 7.34 22.29 -7.36
N THR A 730 8.53 22.14 -7.96
CA THR A 730 9.52 23.23 -7.99
C THR A 730 9.02 24.48 -8.72
N TYR A 731 8.22 24.31 -9.79
CA TYR A 731 7.60 25.40 -10.52
C TYR A 731 6.49 26.07 -9.68
N LEU A 732 5.60 25.29 -9.08
CA LEU A 732 4.48 25.77 -8.24
C LEU A 732 4.95 26.48 -6.97
N THR A 733 5.90 25.88 -6.24
CA THR A 733 6.55 26.54 -5.10
C THR A 733 7.37 27.75 -5.55
N GLY A 734 7.95 27.69 -6.76
CA GLY A 734 8.63 28.82 -7.38
C GLY A 734 7.69 29.99 -7.64
N THR A 735 6.54 29.75 -8.26
CA THR A 735 5.49 30.75 -8.49
C THR A 735 4.90 31.28 -7.19
N GLU A 736 4.67 30.41 -6.19
CA GLU A 736 4.17 30.82 -4.87
C GLU A 736 5.17 31.75 -4.16
N VAL A 737 6.47 31.46 -4.25
CA VAL A 737 7.53 32.33 -3.71
C VAL A 737 7.60 33.64 -4.48
N TRP A 738 7.48 33.63 -5.81
CA TRP A 738 7.47 34.85 -6.62
C TRP A 738 6.23 35.72 -6.37
N GLU A 739 5.05 35.12 -6.23
CA GLU A 739 3.83 35.82 -5.84
C GLU A 739 3.90 36.34 -4.41
N ARG A 740 4.50 35.58 -3.48
CA ARG A 740 4.72 36.03 -2.09
C ARG A 740 5.75 37.15 -2.00
N CYS A 741 6.81 37.12 -2.82
CA CYS A 741 7.76 38.22 -2.96
C CYS A 741 7.11 39.44 -3.63
N GLY A 742 6.25 39.25 -4.63
CA GLY A 742 5.44 40.30 -5.24
C GLY A 742 4.52 40.97 -4.22
N ARG A 743 3.82 40.16 -3.39
CA ARG A 743 2.97 40.63 -2.29
C ARG A 743 3.76 41.31 -1.17
N ASP A 744 4.95 40.82 -0.81
CA ASP A 744 5.81 41.48 0.17
C ASP A 744 6.35 42.81 -0.37
N LEU A 745 6.61 42.92 -1.68
CA LEU A 745 6.97 44.17 -2.36
C LEU A 745 5.78 45.16 -2.46
N GLU A 746 4.58 44.67 -2.77
CA GLU A 746 3.33 45.46 -2.78
C GLU A 746 2.94 45.90 -1.36
N ALA A 747 3.05 45.02 -0.37
CA ALA A 747 2.82 45.35 1.03
C ALA A 747 3.89 46.32 1.56
N LEU A 748 5.16 46.19 1.16
CA LEU A 748 6.19 47.21 1.45
C LEU A 748 5.92 48.54 0.72
N GLY A 749 5.34 48.51 -0.49
CA GLY A 749 4.89 49.66 -1.25
C GLY A 749 3.69 50.38 -0.61
N GLU A 750 2.67 49.63 -0.20
CA GLU A 750 1.51 50.12 0.54
C GLU A 750 1.87 50.57 1.95
N HIS A 751 2.82 49.90 2.62
CA HIS A 751 3.29 50.31 3.94
C HIS A 751 4.17 51.57 3.86
N ARG A 752 4.85 51.82 2.72
CA ARG A 752 5.49 53.11 2.37
C ARG A 752 4.50 54.19 1.94
N ALA A 753 3.38 53.83 1.31
CA ALA A 753 2.32 54.76 0.91
C ALA A 753 1.43 55.19 2.10
N LYS A 754 1.08 54.25 3.00
CA LYS A 754 0.29 54.47 4.23
C LYS A 754 1.10 55.16 5.33
N LYS A 755 2.43 54.93 5.41
CA LYS A 755 3.34 55.78 6.20
C LYS A 755 3.75 56.98 5.35
N GLY A 756 2.85 57.95 5.21
CA GLY A 756 3.08 59.18 4.47
C GLY A 756 4.49 59.73 4.70
N MET A 757 5.35 59.55 3.70
CA MET A 757 6.68 60.14 3.67
C MET A 757 6.47 61.61 3.32
N LYS A 758 6.27 62.45 4.35
CA LYS A 758 6.60 63.87 4.23
C LYS A 758 8.08 63.95 3.86
N LEU A 759 8.32 64.27 2.60
CA LEU A 759 9.61 64.69 2.07
C LEU A 759 10.31 65.65 3.05
N ARG A 760 11.44 65.22 3.59
CA ARG A 760 12.52 66.14 4.00
C ARG A 760 13.64 66.01 2.99
N GLN A 761 13.60 66.92 2.01
CA GLN A 761 14.77 67.29 1.23
C GLN A 761 15.84 67.87 2.15
N LYS A 762 17.10 67.46 1.95
CA LYS A 762 18.31 68.31 1.88
C LYS A 762 19.58 67.42 1.82
N PRO A 763 20.72 67.90 1.27
CA PRO A 763 20.94 68.12 -0.15
C PRO A 763 22.26 67.48 -0.67
N SER A 764 22.39 67.43 -2.00
CA SER A 764 23.63 67.54 -2.80
C SER A 764 24.92 66.88 -2.32
N VAL A 765 25.38 65.86 -3.06
CA VAL A 765 26.73 65.77 -3.68
C VAL A 765 26.54 64.92 -4.96
N THR A 766 26.21 65.50 -6.12
CA THR A 766 27.13 65.74 -7.27
C THR A 766 28.23 64.68 -7.39
N GLU A 767 28.49 63.99 -8.48
CA GLU A 767 28.05 63.97 -9.88
C GLU A 767 29.01 62.95 -10.55
N VAL A 768 28.76 62.67 -11.83
CA VAL A 768 29.75 62.20 -12.82
C VAL A 768 29.78 60.69 -13.10
N ASN A 769 28.84 60.33 -13.97
CA ASN A 769 29.02 59.87 -15.36
C ASN A 769 29.63 58.50 -15.67
N GLY A 770 28.92 57.80 -16.55
CA GLY A 770 29.45 56.73 -17.40
C GLY A 770 28.32 55.92 -18.05
N ASP A 771 27.64 56.53 -19.01
CA ASP A 771 26.44 56.04 -19.70
C ASP A 771 26.54 54.65 -20.35
N SER A 772 25.34 54.07 -20.43
CA SER A 772 24.83 53.09 -21.38
C SER A 772 25.07 53.52 -22.85
N VAL A 773 24.77 52.72 -23.88
CA VAL A 773 23.45 52.72 -24.51
C VAL A 773 23.49 51.72 -25.68
N ALA A 774 22.47 50.86 -25.76
CA ALA A 774 21.98 50.32 -27.03
C ALA A 774 21.03 51.36 -27.65
N ASN A 775 21.23 51.69 -28.92
CA ASN A 775 20.32 52.57 -29.66
C ASN A 775 18.99 51.87 -29.96
N ALA A 776 17.91 52.62 -29.76
CA ALA A 776 16.57 52.45 -30.32
C ALA A 776 16.62 52.32 -31.86
N SER A 777 15.64 51.85 -32.63
CA SER A 777 14.18 51.96 -32.69
C SER A 777 13.80 51.03 -33.90
N THR A 778 12.58 50.60 -34.20
CA THR A 778 11.39 51.39 -34.56
C THR A 778 10.15 50.49 -34.67
N GLU A 779 9.06 51.02 -34.14
CA GLU A 779 7.62 50.95 -34.46
C GLU A 779 6.98 50.12 -35.62
N ARG A 780 5.73 49.71 -35.29
CA ARG A 780 4.48 49.46 -36.07
C ARG A 780 4.29 48.04 -36.66
N SER A 781 3.29 47.26 -36.22
CA SER A 781 1.86 47.49 -36.44
C SER A 781 1.05 46.32 -35.84
N PHE A 782 -0.17 46.63 -35.37
CA PHE A 782 -1.20 45.73 -34.84
C PHE A 782 -1.85 44.91 -35.98
N ASN A 783 -2.16 43.61 -35.79
CA ASN A 783 -3.49 43.17 -35.33
C ASN A 783 -3.61 41.64 -35.10
N MET A 784 -4.43 41.34 -34.09
CA MET A 784 -5.02 40.11 -33.55
C MET A 784 -4.91 38.72 -34.22
N GLY A 785 -4.66 37.72 -33.36
CA GLY A 785 -5.15 36.34 -33.51
C GLY A 785 -4.31 35.29 -32.75
N HIS A 786 -4.49 35.14 -31.43
CA HIS A 786 -3.89 34.09 -30.59
C HIS A 786 -4.75 33.94 -29.31
N THR A 787 -5.30 32.77 -28.92
CA THR A 787 -4.67 31.54 -28.36
C THR A 787 -3.59 31.81 -27.33
#